data_AF-A0AAD5JJU6-F1
#
_entry.id   AF-A0AAD5JJU6-F1
#
_cell.length_a   1.000
_cell.length_b   1.000
_cell.length_c   1.000
_cell.angle_alpha   90.00
_cell.angle_beta   90.00
_cell.angle_gamma   90.00
#
_symmetry.space_group_name_H-M   'P 1'
#
loop_
_entity.id
_entity.type
_entity.pdbx_description
1 polymer ?
#
loop_
_entity_poly.entity_id
_entity_poly.type
_entity_poly.pdbx_seq_one_letter_code
_entity_poly.pdbx_strand_id
1 'polypeptide(L)'
;MTVPGVISEFENDVVVDVDEQDKDSSVAARERRIIVANQLPILASRDDETGKWSFKYDDDSLVLQLKDGFSPDTEVVYIGSLNAEVDVSDQDDVSAVLLDRFRCVPTFLSADVHKKYYHGFCKHYLWPLFHYMLPLTPSHGARFDRAEWQAYVAANKVFADKVMEVINPDEDYVWIQDYHLMVLPSFLRKRFHRIKLGFFLHSPFPTSEIYRTLPVRDEILKSLLNCDLIGFHTFDYARHFLSCCSRMLGLNYESKRGYIGLDYYGRTVSIKIQPVGIHMGQLESVLSMEETAVKVKELKERFDGKFVILGVDDMDLFKGISFKFLAMGKLLEQNLSLRGKVVLVQITNPARSSGKDVQDVKNEINRIADEINTKFGKPGYEPIVNVKGPVSTQDKVPYYAIADCCVVNCVRDGMNLVPYKYTVSRQSSPVLDKFLGTADDEKESVIIVSEFIGCSPSLSGAIRVNPWNVDAVADAMSSAIRMSGWDKQMRHEKHYKYISSHDVAYWARSFDQDLERSCREHLYKRCWGVGLGFGFRIVALGPEFRKIGTHQIVNAYKTTNSRLILLDYDGTVMSQASVDKTPTALVISILNDLCSDPRNVVFIVSGRGKDSLSQWFSPCEKLGISAEHGYFTRWTRDSQWETSLLTTDFDWKKIAEPVMELYTETTDGSFIEHKETAMVWHHQDSDPHFGTCQAKELLDHLENVLANEPVVVKKGQQIVEVKPQGVSKGMVVQKLISTMESSGKSPDFVLCIGDDRSDEDMFETIERSAAKLSLPAIKEVFACTVGQKPSMARYYLDDTSEVINLLQVLADAAAHRKSHYHHESEEESL
;
A
#
# COMPACT_ATOMS: atom_id res chain seq x y z
N MET A 1 8.01 -30.63 -28.62
CA MET A 1 8.94 -31.74 -28.35
C MET A 1 9.86 -31.30 -27.24
N THR A 2 9.74 -32.00 -26.13
CA THR A 2 10.37 -31.80 -24.83
C THR A 2 11.79 -32.37 -24.82
N VAL A 3 12.72 -31.68 -24.16
CA VAL A 3 13.89 -32.32 -23.56
C VAL A 3 14.08 -31.72 -22.15
N PRO A 4 14.04 -32.55 -21.08
CA PRO A 4 14.25 -32.12 -19.70
C PRO A 4 15.73 -32.22 -19.31
N GLY A 5 16.24 -31.20 -18.60
CA GLY A 5 17.56 -31.20 -17.99
C GLY A 5 17.49 -31.64 -16.53
N VAL A 6 18.28 -32.66 -16.22
CA VAL A 6 18.40 -33.39 -14.94
C VAL A 6 19.01 -32.50 -13.86
N ILE A 7 18.39 -32.46 -12.67
CA ILE A 7 18.98 -31.93 -11.44
C ILE A 7 19.63 -33.11 -10.72
N SER A 8 20.95 -33.05 -10.50
CA SER A 8 21.66 -34.01 -9.65
C SER A 8 21.66 -33.53 -8.21
N GLU A 9 21.25 -34.41 -7.31
CA GLU A 9 21.30 -34.31 -5.85
C GLU A 9 22.72 -34.09 -5.34
N PHE A 10 22.87 -33.20 -4.35
CA PHE A 10 23.88 -33.32 -3.30
C PHE A 10 23.31 -32.75 -2.00
N GLU A 11 22.98 -33.65 -1.08
CA GLU A 11 22.88 -33.38 0.35
C GLU A 11 24.30 -33.26 0.94
N ASN A 12 24.53 -32.25 1.78
CA ASN A 12 25.10 -32.43 3.12
C ASN A 12 25.17 -31.11 3.89
N ASP A 13 24.63 -31.15 5.11
CA ASP A 13 24.79 -30.18 6.18
C ASP A 13 26.27 -29.92 6.50
N VAL A 14 26.71 -28.66 6.45
CA VAL A 14 27.82 -28.17 7.27
C VAL A 14 27.57 -26.70 7.63
N VAL A 15 27.47 -26.45 8.94
CA VAL A 15 27.63 -25.14 9.57
C VAL A 15 29.04 -24.63 9.28
N VAL A 16 29.19 -23.51 8.57
CA VAL A 16 30.51 -22.90 8.34
C VAL A 16 30.49 -21.45 8.80
N ASP A 17 31.31 -21.20 9.83
CA ASP A 17 31.75 -19.89 10.31
C ASP A 17 32.27 -19.02 9.16
N VAL A 18 31.96 -17.73 9.23
CA VAL A 18 32.41 -16.72 8.27
C VAL A 18 33.88 -16.43 8.53
N ASP A 19 34.77 -17.03 7.72
CA ASP A 19 36.18 -16.64 7.66
C ASP A 19 36.44 -15.73 6.46
N GLU A 20 37.01 -14.56 6.74
CA GLU A 20 37.40 -13.53 5.80
C GLU A 20 38.64 -13.97 4.99
N GLN A 21 38.45 -14.64 3.84
CA GLN A 21 39.44 -14.66 2.75
C GLN A 21 38.92 -15.42 1.53
N ASP A 22 38.20 -14.73 0.65
CA ASP A 22 38.27 -14.96 -0.80
C ASP A 22 37.57 -13.80 -1.53
N LYS A 23 38.32 -12.71 -1.73
CA LYS A 23 38.00 -11.63 -2.67
C LYS A 23 39.01 -11.71 -3.81
N ASP A 24 38.73 -12.52 -4.81
CA ASP A 24 38.96 -12.14 -6.20
C ASP A 24 38.35 -13.16 -7.16
N SER A 25 37.70 -12.63 -8.21
CA SER A 25 37.09 -13.33 -9.36
C SER A 25 35.66 -13.88 -9.24
N SER A 26 34.72 -13.01 -8.90
CA SER A 26 33.41 -13.01 -9.57
C SER A 26 33.10 -11.58 -10.01
N VAL A 27 32.72 -11.38 -11.28
CA VAL A 27 32.20 -10.09 -11.75
C VAL A 27 30.88 -9.90 -11.01
N ALA A 28 30.91 -9.15 -9.90
CA ALA A 28 29.70 -8.84 -9.15
C ALA A 28 28.70 -8.20 -10.11
N ALA A 29 27.54 -8.85 -10.28
CA ALA A 29 26.46 -8.31 -11.09
C ALA A 29 26.12 -6.91 -10.55
N ARG A 30 26.29 -5.87 -11.38
CA ARG A 30 25.96 -4.51 -10.99
C ARG A 30 24.48 -4.42 -10.69
N GLU A 31 24.14 -4.04 -9.47
CA GLU A 31 22.75 -3.82 -9.10
C GLU A 31 22.16 -2.71 -9.96
N ARG A 32 20.90 -2.89 -10.39
CA ARG A 32 20.25 -1.93 -11.27
C ARG A 32 18.88 -1.51 -10.74
N ARG A 33 18.63 -0.20 -10.83
CA ARG A 33 17.37 0.46 -10.44
C ARG A 33 16.76 1.14 -11.66
N ILE A 34 15.51 0.83 -11.94
CA ILE A 34 14.74 1.44 -13.02
C ILE A 34 13.76 2.42 -12.41
N ILE A 35 13.96 3.72 -12.66
CA ILE A 35 13.07 4.76 -12.18
C ILE A 35 12.12 5.16 -13.31
N VAL A 36 10.82 5.06 -13.06
CA VAL A 36 9.78 5.37 -14.05
C VAL A 36 8.97 6.57 -13.58
N ALA A 37 9.01 7.65 -14.36
CA ALA A 37 8.28 8.88 -14.07
C ALA A 37 7.63 9.42 -15.34
N ASN A 38 6.63 10.30 -15.19
CA ASN A 38 5.95 10.88 -16.36
C ASN A 38 6.92 11.61 -17.31
N GLN A 39 7.92 12.30 -16.74
CA GLN A 39 8.94 13.04 -17.49
C GLN A 39 10.34 12.51 -17.15
N LEU A 40 11.20 12.42 -18.17
CA LEU A 40 12.62 12.17 -17.99
C LEU A 40 13.31 13.36 -17.31
N PRO A 41 14.42 13.14 -16.59
CA PRO A 41 15.27 14.20 -16.06
C PRO A 41 16.11 14.87 -17.17
N ILE A 42 15.52 15.18 -18.32
CA ILE A 42 16.21 15.69 -19.51
C ILE A 42 15.52 16.94 -20.01
N LEU A 43 16.31 17.99 -20.24
CA LEU A 43 15.91 19.17 -20.99
C LEU A 43 16.29 18.93 -22.45
N ALA A 44 15.28 18.74 -23.30
CA ALA A 44 15.45 18.59 -24.74
C ALA A 44 15.21 19.93 -25.45
N SER A 45 16.09 20.25 -26.39
CA SER A 45 15.93 21.41 -27.29
C SER A 45 16.30 21.01 -28.71
N ARG A 46 15.48 21.38 -29.69
CA ARG A 46 15.78 21.24 -31.11
C ARG A 46 16.29 22.57 -31.64
N ASP A 47 17.42 22.53 -32.34
CA ASP A 47 17.94 23.68 -33.07
C ASP A 47 17.15 23.83 -34.38
N ASP A 48 16.45 24.95 -34.53
CA ASP A 48 15.60 25.23 -35.70
C ASP A 48 16.40 25.42 -37.00
N GLU A 49 17.67 25.82 -36.92
CA GLU A 49 18.53 26.06 -38.09
C GLU A 49 19.18 24.76 -38.57
N THR A 50 19.66 23.93 -37.65
CA THR A 50 20.38 22.68 -37.98
C THR A 50 19.49 21.44 -37.95
N GLY A 51 18.30 21.53 -37.37
CA GLY A 51 17.38 20.42 -37.13
C GLY A 51 17.84 19.42 -36.07
N LYS A 52 19.00 19.66 -35.43
CA LYS A 52 19.63 18.72 -34.48
C LYS A 52 19.06 18.86 -33.08
N TRP A 53 18.96 17.73 -32.39
CA TRP A 53 18.60 17.65 -30.99
C TRP A 53 19.79 17.88 -30.06
N SER A 54 19.58 18.65 -29.01
CA SER A 54 20.50 18.84 -27.89
C SER A 54 19.80 18.42 -26.59
N PHE A 55 20.54 17.71 -25.75
CA PHE A 55 20.06 17.16 -24.48
C PHE A 55 21.01 17.52 -23.35
N LYS A 56 20.44 17.90 -22.22
CA LYS A 56 21.16 18.06 -20.94
C LYS A 56 20.32 17.50 -19.81
N TYR A 57 20.97 17.07 -18.74
CA TYR A 57 20.25 16.72 -17.52
C TYR A 57 19.50 17.95 -16.98
N ASP A 58 18.32 17.69 -16.42
CA ASP A 58 17.61 18.64 -15.57
C ASP A 58 18.07 18.44 -14.12
N ASP A 59 19.04 19.23 -13.67
CA ASP A 59 19.59 19.13 -12.32
C ASP A 59 18.55 19.43 -11.22
N ASP A 60 17.46 20.14 -11.56
CA ASP A 60 16.34 20.41 -10.67
C ASP A 60 15.33 19.26 -10.56
N SER A 61 15.49 18.22 -11.39
CA SER A 61 14.60 17.07 -11.40
C SER A 61 14.82 16.18 -10.17
N LEU A 62 13.79 16.05 -9.34
CA LEU A 62 13.78 15.09 -8.23
C LEU A 62 14.11 13.67 -8.69
N VAL A 63 13.66 13.30 -9.90
CA VAL A 63 13.90 11.98 -10.48
C VAL A 63 15.40 11.75 -10.69
N LEU A 64 16.15 12.75 -11.13
CA LEU A 64 17.60 12.64 -11.27
C LEU A 64 18.29 12.45 -9.93
N GLN A 65 17.90 13.27 -8.95
CA GLN A 65 18.50 13.35 -7.61
C GLN A 65 18.32 12.07 -6.78
N LEU A 66 17.38 11.20 -7.15
CA LEU A 66 17.23 9.87 -6.56
C LEU A 66 18.52 9.04 -6.59
N LYS A 67 19.34 9.21 -7.62
CA LYS A 67 20.57 8.42 -7.79
C LYS A 67 21.56 8.58 -6.63
N ASP A 68 21.53 9.74 -5.97
CA ASP A 68 22.45 10.06 -4.88
C ASP A 68 22.11 9.26 -3.60
N GLY A 69 20.93 8.61 -3.60
CA GLY A 69 20.55 7.65 -2.59
C GLY A 69 20.91 6.20 -2.89
N PHE A 70 21.63 5.89 -3.95
CA PHE A 70 22.08 4.52 -4.21
C PHE A 70 23.60 4.38 -4.03
N SER A 71 24.09 3.14 -4.06
CA SER A 71 25.53 2.90 -4.10
C SER A 71 26.13 3.47 -5.39
N PRO A 72 27.37 4.00 -5.39
CA PRO A 72 28.04 4.45 -6.61
C PRO A 72 28.13 3.38 -7.72
N ASP A 73 28.09 2.10 -7.35
CA ASP A 73 28.14 0.97 -8.28
C ASP A 73 26.77 0.59 -8.86
N THR A 74 25.68 1.17 -8.33
CA THR A 74 24.30 0.90 -8.78
C THR A 74 24.05 1.62 -10.11
N GLU A 75 23.67 0.86 -11.13
CA GLU A 75 23.23 1.44 -12.41
C GLU A 75 21.79 1.95 -12.28
N VAL A 76 21.55 3.20 -12.66
CA VAL A 76 20.22 3.80 -12.66
C VAL A 76 19.77 4.06 -14.08
N VAL A 77 18.62 3.49 -14.45
CA VAL A 77 17.98 3.70 -15.75
C VAL A 77 16.69 4.47 -15.56
N TYR A 78 16.49 5.51 -16.36
CA TYR A 78 15.31 6.37 -16.27
C TYR A 78 14.36 6.14 -17.44
N ILE A 79 13.06 6.03 -17.17
CA ILE A 79 12.03 5.85 -18.19
C ILE A 79 10.99 6.96 -18.03
N GLY A 80 10.70 7.68 -19.12
CA GLY A 80 9.90 8.90 -19.06
C GLY A 80 9.59 9.52 -20.43
N SER A 81 8.63 10.43 -20.51
CA SER A 81 8.44 11.25 -21.71
C SER A 81 9.41 12.44 -21.72
N LEU A 82 9.76 12.95 -22.91
CA LEU A 82 10.49 14.21 -23.03
C LEU A 82 9.54 15.41 -22.88
N ASN A 83 10.10 16.56 -22.52
CA ASN A 83 9.40 17.84 -22.50
C ASN A 83 9.30 18.52 -23.88
N ALA A 84 9.50 17.76 -24.96
CA ALA A 84 9.46 18.21 -26.34
C ALA A 84 8.79 17.15 -27.23
N GLU A 85 8.10 17.59 -28.29
CA GLU A 85 7.54 16.70 -29.30
C GLU A 85 8.65 16.25 -30.26
N VAL A 86 8.80 14.92 -30.42
CA VAL A 86 9.81 14.31 -31.30
C VAL A 86 9.11 13.62 -32.46
N ASP A 87 9.43 14.05 -33.67
CA ASP A 87 8.93 13.46 -34.91
C ASP A 87 9.30 11.98 -34.99
N VAL A 88 8.40 11.16 -35.56
CA VAL A 88 8.59 9.69 -35.65
C VAL A 88 9.89 9.31 -36.37
N SER A 89 10.35 10.12 -37.34
CA SER A 89 11.62 9.91 -38.03
C SER A 89 12.85 10.02 -37.13
N ASP A 90 12.75 10.78 -36.04
CA ASP A 90 13.88 11.12 -35.17
C ASP A 90 13.87 10.25 -33.90
N GLN A 91 12.79 9.49 -33.64
CA GLN A 91 12.60 8.78 -32.37
C GLN A 91 13.66 7.72 -32.08
N ASP A 92 14.12 6.98 -33.10
CA ASP A 92 15.14 5.95 -32.93
C ASP A 92 16.51 6.58 -32.59
N ASP A 93 16.91 7.62 -33.32
CA ASP A 93 18.16 8.35 -33.08
C ASP A 93 18.16 9.02 -31.69
N VAL A 94 17.05 9.67 -31.33
CA VAL A 94 16.88 10.28 -30.01
C VAL A 94 16.95 9.21 -28.91
N SER A 95 16.30 8.06 -29.09
CA SER A 95 16.34 6.95 -28.13
C SER A 95 17.75 6.41 -27.93
N ALA A 96 18.49 6.22 -29.03
CA ALA A 96 19.87 5.74 -28.97
C ALA A 96 20.78 6.71 -28.22
N VAL A 97 20.68 8.01 -28.51
CA VAL A 97 21.48 9.05 -27.84
C VAL A 97 21.15 9.13 -26.34
N LEU A 98 19.86 9.09 -25.98
CA LEU A 98 19.42 9.18 -24.59
C LEU A 98 19.83 7.95 -23.78
N LEU A 99 19.77 6.75 -24.36
CA LEU A 99 20.17 5.53 -23.67
C LEU A 99 21.69 5.49 -23.45
N ASP A 100 22.47 5.78 -24.50
CA ASP A 100 23.94 5.71 -24.47
C ASP A 100 24.54 6.74 -23.50
N ARG A 101 24.10 8.01 -23.60
CA ARG A 101 24.73 9.12 -22.87
C ARG A 101 24.09 9.40 -21.52
N PHE A 102 22.79 9.14 -21.37
CA PHE A 102 22.03 9.57 -20.19
C PHE A 102 21.38 8.41 -19.42
N ARG A 103 21.46 7.17 -19.93
CA ARG A 103 20.73 6.00 -19.41
C ARG A 103 19.22 6.28 -19.31
N CYS A 104 18.70 7.04 -20.27
CA CYS A 104 17.29 7.41 -20.35
C CYS A 104 16.62 6.67 -21.52
N VAL A 105 15.48 6.06 -21.26
CA VAL A 105 14.61 5.44 -22.26
C VAL A 105 13.39 6.35 -22.46
N PRO A 106 13.28 7.04 -23.60
CA PRO A 106 12.14 7.91 -23.86
C PRO A 106 10.87 7.12 -24.16
N THR A 107 9.76 7.60 -23.61
CA THR A 107 8.41 7.14 -23.90
C THR A 107 7.76 8.15 -24.84
N PHE A 108 7.57 7.78 -26.11
CA PHE A 108 6.86 8.62 -27.07
C PHE A 108 5.36 8.31 -27.05
N LEU A 109 4.57 9.33 -26.75
CA LEU A 109 3.11 9.25 -26.80
C LEU A 109 2.63 10.06 -28.01
N SER A 110 1.65 9.52 -28.76
CA SER A 110 0.98 10.31 -29.81
C SER A 110 0.34 11.57 -29.19
N ALA A 111 0.25 12.66 -29.96
CA ALA A 111 -0.28 13.93 -29.47
C ALA A 111 -1.71 13.82 -28.88
N ASP A 112 -2.57 12.99 -29.48
CA ASP A 112 -3.94 12.76 -28.96
C ASP A 112 -3.93 12.02 -27.62
N VAL A 113 -3.13 10.95 -27.50
CA VAL A 113 -2.98 10.21 -26.24
C VAL A 113 -2.38 11.11 -25.18
N HIS A 114 -1.28 11.83 -25.48
CA HIS A 114 -0.63 12.73 -24.53
C HIS A 114 -1.60 13.81 -24.02
N LYS A 115 -2.37 14.45 -24.92
CA LYS A 115 -3.35 15.47 -24.54
C LYS A 115 -4.43 14.92 -23.58
N LYS A 116 -5.05 13.79 -23.92
CA LYS A 116 -6.13 13.19 -23.11
C LYS A 116 -5.60 12.58 -21.80
N TYR A 117 -4.41 12.00 -21.82
CA TYR A 117 -3.73 11.43 -20.66
C TYR A 117 -3.27 12.53 -19.69
N TYR A 118 -2.39 13.41 -20.14
CA TYR A 118 -1.69 14.35 -19.28
C TYR A 118 -2.58 15.56 -18.95
N HIS A 119 -3.09 16.26 -19.96
CA HIS A 119 -3.92 17.43 -19.69
C HIS A 119 -5.31 17.04 -19.19
N GLY A 120 -5.99 16.10 -19.85
CA GLY A 120 -7.32 15.62 -19.46
C GLY A 120 -7.32 14.87 -18.12
N PHE A 121 -6.96 13.59 -18.15
CA PHE A 121 -7.13 12.72 -16.98
C PHE A 121 -6.21 13.11 -15.80
N CYS A 122 -4.94 13.41 -16.04
CA CYS A 122 -4.00 13.74 -14.96
C CYS A 122 -4.23 15.14 -14.38
N LYS A 123 -4.18 16.19 -15.21
CA LYS A 123 -4.21 17.59 -14.73
C LYS A 123 -5.60 18.16 -14.54
N HIS A 124 -6.58 17.83 -15.38
CA HIS A 124 -7.93 18.39 -15.26
C HIS A 124 -8.86 17.54 -14.39
N TYR A 125 -8.53 16.26 -14.17
CA TYR A 125 -9.37 15.35 -13.39
C TYR A 125 -8.71 14.86 -12.08
N LEU A 126 -7.63 14.08 -12.14
CA LEU A 126 -6.98 13.51 -10.94
C LEU A 126 -6.39 14.58 -10.02
N TRP A 127 -5.68 15.57 -10.57
CA TRP A 127 -5.03 16.62 -9.78
C TRP A 127 -6.05 17.41 -8.94
N PRO A 128 -7.13 17.98 -9.52
CA PRO A 128 -8.24 18.56 -8.76
C PRO A 128 -8.82 17.64 -7.70
N LEU A 129 -9.11 16.39 -8.05
CA LEU A 129 -9.73 15.44 -7.15
C LEU A 129 -8.84 15.15 -5.92
N PHE A 130 -7.55 14.92 -6.14
CA PHE A 130 -6.58 14.65 -5.07
C PHE A 130 -6.34 15.89 -4.19
N HIS A 131 -6.65 17.08 -4.71
CA HIS A 131 -6.61 18.35 -3.99
C HIS A 131 -8.01 18.83 -3.52
N TYR A 132 -9.00 17.95 -3.50
CA TYR A 132 -10.34 18.13 -2.89
C TYR A 132 -11.23 19.12 -3.63
N MET A 133 -10.98 19.32 -4.92
CA MET A 133 -11.88 20.04 -5.81
C MET A 133 -12.74 19.05 -6.60
N LEU A 134 -14.02 18.95 -6.22
CA LEU A 134 -15.00 18.12 -6.91
C LEU A 134 -15.67 18.89 -8.06
N PRO A 135 -15.93 18.23 -9.22
CA PRO A 135 -16.60 18.84 -10.37
C PRO A 135 -18.12 18.95 -10.20
N LEU A 136 -18.55 19.72 -9.18
CA LEU A 136 -19.97 19.91 -8.85
C LEU A 136 -20.72 20.68 -9.92
N THR A 137 -20.05 21.65 -10.57
CA THR A 137 -20.60 22.41 -11.71
C THR A 137 -19.63 22.36 -12.89
N PRO A 138 -20.10 22.59 -14.14
CA PRO A 138 -19.22 22.67 -15.31
C PRO A 138 -18.13 23.76 -15.20
N SER A 139 -18.28 24.71 -14.29
CA SER A 139 -17.31 25.77 -14.02
C SER A 139 -16.24 25.39 -12.98
N HIS A 140 -16.40 24.28 -12.25
CA HIS A 140 -15.54 23.92 -11.10
C HIS A 140 -14.85 22.55 -11.30
N GLY A 141 -14.16 22.36 -12.41
CA GLY A 141 -13.37 21.16 -12.70
C GLY A 141 -13.96 20.26 -13.79
N ALA A 142 -13.13 19.35 -14.33
CA ALA A 142 -13.57 18.42 -15.37
C ALA A 142 -14.41 17.28 -14.78
N ARG A 143 -15.46 16.87 -15.51
CA ARG A 143 -16.21 15.65 -15.20
C ARG A 143 -15.46 14.43 -15.74
N PHE A 144 -15.77 13.25 -15.20
CA PHE A 144 -15.18 12.01 -15.68
C PHE A 144 -15.46 11.79 -17.17
N ASP A 145 -14.41 11.61 -17.95
CA ASP A 145 -14.47 11.19 -19.35
C ASP A 145 -13.81 9.81 -19.51
N ARG A 146 -14.58 8.87 -20.10
CA ARG A 146 -14.10 7.51 -20.35
C ARG A 146 -12.98 7.48 -21.40
N ALA A 147 -12.98 8.37 -22.39
CA ALA A 147 -11.94 8.45 -23.40
C ALA A 147 -10.60 8.92 -22.80
N GLU A 148 -10.66 9.85 -21.84
CA GLU A 148 -9.47 10.28 -21.08
C GLU A 148 -8.91 9.17 -20.19
N TRP A 149 -9.78 8.41 -19.53
CA TRP A 149 -9.37 7.21 -18.80
C TRP A 149 -8.71 6.16 -19.72
N GLN A 150 -9.30 5.91 -20.90
CA GLN A 150 -8.70 4.99 -21.88
C GLN A 150 -7.32 5.47 -22.35
N ALA A 151 -7.16 6.78 -22.59
CA ALA A 151 -5.86 7.35 -22.91
C ALA A 151 -4.86 7.21 -21.75
N TYR A 152 -5.31 7.35 -20.50
CA TYR A 152 -4.48 7.13 -19.31
C TYR A 152 -3.98 5.69 -19.21
N VAL A 153 -4.86 4.72 -19.42
CA VAL A 153 -4.52 3.30 -19.46
C VAL A 153 -3.59 3.00 -20.64
N ALA A 154 -3.85 3.57 -21.82
CA ALA A 154 -3.02 3.40 -23.01
C ALA A 154 -1.61 3.96 -22.81
N ALA A 155 -1.47 5.18 -22.27
CA ALA A 155 -0.19 5.78 -21.95
C ALA A 155 0.60 4.89 -20.97
N ASN A 156 -0.02 4.48 -19.86
CA ASN A 156 0.61 3.59 -18.88
C ASN A 156 1.05 2.25 -19.47
N LYS A 157 0.32 1.71 -20.47
CA LYS A 157 0.74 0.53 -21.21
C LYS A 157 2.02 0.79 -22.01
N VAL A 158 2.14 1.92 -22.71
CA VAL A 158 3.37 2.29 -23.44
C VAL A 158 4.55 2.43 -22.47
N PHE A 159 4.34 3.04 -21.30
CA PHE A 159 5.35 3.06 -20.24
C PHE A 159 5.76 1.65 -19.78
N ALA A 160 4.79 0.74 -19.62
CA ALA A 160 5.07 -0.64 -19.28
C ALA A 160 5.90 -1.34 -20.35
N ASP A 161 5.58 -1.14 -21.61
CA ASP A 161 6.31 -1.69 -22.76
C ASP A 161 7.77 -1.21 -22.73
N LYS A 162 8.02 0.07 -22.43
CA LYS A 162 9.38 0.62 -22.28
C LYS A 162 10.16 0.05 -21.09
N VAL A 163 9.50 -0.22 -19.96
CA VAL A 163 10.15 -0.95 -18.86
C VAL A 163 10.52 -2.37 -19.29
N MET A 164 9.62 -3.05 -19.99
CA MET A 164 9.83 -4.43 -20.45
C MET A 164 10.96 -4.58 -21.47
N GLU A 165 11.31 -3.52 -22.21
CA GLU A 165 12.43 -3.50 -23.16
C GLU A 165 13.80 -3.60 -22.47
N VAL A 166 13.94 -3.12 -21.22
CA VAL A 166 15.25 -2.98 -20.55
C VAL A 166 15.42 -3.80 -19.28
N ILE A 167 14.32 -4.24 -18.66
CA ILE A 167 14.34 -4.89 -17.34
C ILE A 167 14.87 -6.33 -17.38
N ASN A 168 15.67 -6.68 -16.37
CA ASN A 168 15.92 -8.04 -15.91
C ASN A 168 14.98 -8.30 -14.71
N PRO A 169 13.87 -9.04 -14.89
CA PRO A 169 12.80 -9.12 -13.89
C PRO A 169 13.19 -9.86 -12.60
N ASP A 170 14.26 -10.65 -12.61
CA ASP A 170 14.72 -11.42 -11.44
C ASP A 170 15.65 -10.60 -10.53
N GLU A 171 16.40 -9.65 -11.11
CA GLU A 171 17.43 -8.89 -10.40
C GLU A 171 17.02 -7.44 -10.14
N ASP A 172 16.43 -6.77 -11.14
CA ASP A 172 16.18 -5.33 -11.08
C ASP A 172 15.03 -4.94 -10.14
N TYR A 173 15.11 -3.69 -9.69
CA TYR A 173 14.02 -3.03 -8.97
C TYR A 173 13.45 -1.91 -9.82
N VAL A 174 12.12 -1.83 -9.87
CA VAL A 174 11.41 -0.76 -10.56
C VAL A 174 10.76 0.15 -9.53
N TRP A 175 11.07 1.44 -9.60
CA TRP A 175 10.49 2.47 -8.74
C TRP A 175 9.68 3.46 -9.57
N ILE A 176 8.36 3.37 -9.43
CA ILE A 176 7.37 4.16 -10.16
C ILE A 176 7.02 5.44 -9.38
N GLN A 177 6.97 6.56 -10.07
CA GLN A 177 6.73 7.88 -9.48
C GLN A 177 5.37 8.48 -9.89
N ASP A 178 4.61 8.83 -8.87
CA ASP A 178 3.46 9.75 -8.88
C ASP A 178 2.16 9.29 -9.58
N TYR A 179 1.11 10.12 -9.44
CA TYR A 179 -0.26 9.82 -9.88
C TYR A 179 -0.43 9.60 -11.39
N HIS A 180 0.55 9.98 -12.21
CA HIS A 180 0.53 9.79 -13.66
C HIS A 180 0.62 8.30 -14.04
N LEU A 181 1.17 7.45 -13.15
CA LEU A 181 1.54 6.07 -13.45
C LEU A 181 0.93 5.04 -12.47
N MET A 182 -0.23 5.32 -11.89
CA MET A 182 -0.83 4.46 -10.84
C MET A 182 -1.32 3.11 -11.37
N VAL A 183 -1.57 2.99 -12.68
CA VAL A 183 -2.01 1.74 -13.32
C VAL A 183 -0.87 0.92 -13.93
N LEU A 184 0.33 1.49 -14.01
CA LEU A 184 1.55 0.83 -14.48
C LEU A 184 1.89 -0.46 -13.73
N PRO A 185 1.79 -0.55 -12.39
CA PRO A 185 2.15 -1.77 -11.65
C PRO A 185 1.38 -3.02 -12.11
N SER A 186 0.10 -2.88 -12.47
CA SER A 186 -0.72 -3.99 -12.98
C SER A 186 -0.15 -4.59 -14.26
N PHE A 187 0.31 -3.75 -15.20
CA PHE A 187 0.87 -4.22 -16.47
C PHE A 187 2.16 -5.00 -16.25
N LEU A 188 3.04 -4.47 -15.41
CA LEU A 188 4.33 -5.10 -15.11
C LEU A 188 4.16 -6.41 -14.34
N ARG A 189 3.34 -6.41 -13.28
CA ARG A 189 3.10 -7.58 -12.45
C ARG A 189 2.42 -8.70 -13.22
N LYS A 190 1.54 -8.37 -14.17
CA LYS A 190 0.90 -9.35 -15.05
C LYS A 190 1.90 -10.03 -16.00
N ARG A 191 2.92 -9.33 -16.45
CA ARG A 191 3.98 -9.93 -17.29
C ARG A 191 4.97 -10.74 -16.47
N PHE A 192 5.35 -10.22 -15.31
CA PHE A 192 6.37 -10.76 -14.44
C PHE A 192 5.84 -10.83 -13.00
N HIS A 193 5.39 -12.01 -12.57
CA HIS A 193 4.72 -12.14 -11.26
C HIS A 193 5.61 -11.76 -10.06
N ARG A 194 6.94 -11.92 -10.19
CA ARG A 194 7.94 -11.69 -9.12
C ARG A 194 8.74 -10.40 -9.27
N ILE A 195 8.39 -9.54 -10.23
CA ILE A 195 9.06 -8.24 -10.44
C ILE A 195 9.11 -7.41 -9.15
N LYS A 196 10.20 -6.70 -8.87
CA LYS A 196 10.31 -5.93 -7.62
C LYS A 196 9.79 -4.51 -7.86
N LEU A 197 8.66 -4.14 -7.25
CA LEU A 197 7.95 -2.88 -7.53
C LEU A 197 7.79 -1.99 -6.30
N GLY A 198 8.38 -0.80 -6.37
CA GLY A 198 8.08 0.33 -5.52
C GLY A 198 7.22 1.37 -6.23
N PHE A 199 6.30 2.00 -5.50
CA PHE A 199 5.55 3.17 -5.98
C PHE A 199 5.61 4.28 -4.94
N PHE A 200 5.81 5.53 -5.36
CA PHE A 200 5.74 6.67 -4.45
C PHE A 200 4.78 7.75 -4.98
N LEU A 201 3.84 8.20 -4.15
CA LEU A 201 2.90 9.27 -4.50
C LEU A 201 3.40 10.63 -3.98
N HIS A 202 3.65 11.57 -4.90
CA HIS A 202 4.10 12.92 -4.53
C HIS A 202 2.94 13.90 -4.28
N SER A 203 1.78 13.64 -4.90
CA SER A 203 0.53 14.34 -4.62
C SER A 203 -0.08 13.92 -3.26
N PRO A 204 -0.98 14.72 -2.66
CA PRO A 204 -1.82 14.21 -1.58
C PRO A 204 -2.64 12.99 -2.04
N PHE A 205 -2.99 12.11 -1.10
CA PHE A 205 -4.01 11.09 -1.31
C PHE A 205 -5.32 11.51 -0.61
N PRO A 206 -6.47 11.52 -1.31
CA PRO A 206 -7.70 12.04 -0.74
C PRO A 206 -8.41 11.09 0.21
N THR A 207 -9.24 11.64 1.10
CA THR A 207 -10.12 10.86 1.99
C THR A 207 -11.00 9.93 1.17
N SER A 208 -11.46 8.83 1.79
CA SER A 208 -12.35 7.86 1.13
C SER A 208 -13.65 8.46 0.62
N GLU A 209 -14.17 9.52 1.25
CA GLU A 209 -15.34 10.27 0.76
C GLU A 209 -15.10 11.00 -0.57
N ILE A 210 -13.93 11.58 -0.76
CA ILE A 210 -13.56 12.23 -2.01
C ILE A 210 -13.13 11.18 -3.04
N TYR A 211 -12.29 10.22 -2.63
CA TYR A 211 -11.78 9.17 -3.51
C TYR A 211 -12.90 8.31 -4.11
N ARG A 212 -13.97 8.01 -3.35
CA ARG A 212 -15.08 7.19 -3.87
C ARG A 212 -15.86 7.84 -5.01
N THR A 213 -15.73 9.15 -5.21
CA THR A 213 -16.33 9.85 -6.35
C THR A 213 -15.66 9.50 -7.68
N LEU A 214 -14.42 8.97 -7.66
CA LEU A 214 -13.71 8.48 -8.83
C LEU A 214 -14.38 7.21 -9.38
N PRO A 215 -14.87 7.20 -10.65
CA PRO A 215 -15.53 6.01 -11.21
C PRO A 215 -14.62 4.79 -11.38
N VAL A 216 -13.31 5.00 -11.51
CA VAL A 216 -12.28 3.95 -11.72
C VAL A 216 -11.42 3.69 -10.47
N ARG A 217 -11.99 3.98 -9.29
CA ARG A 217 -11.33 3.88 -7.99
C ARG A 217 -10.78 2.48 -7.68
N ASP A 218 -11.55 1.44 -8.04
CA ASP A 218 -11.19 0.06 -7.76
C ASP A 218 -9.98 -0.36 -8.60
N GLU A 219 -9.95 0.01 -9.87
CA GLU A 219 -8.87 -0.29 -10.81
C GLU A 219 -7.55 0.35 -10.36
N ILE A 220 -7.60 1.60 -9.92
CA ILE A 220 -6.41 2.30 -9.41
C ILE A 220 -5.91 1.67 -8.11
N LEU A 221 -6.78 1.40 -7.13
CA LEU A 221 -6.37 0.76 -5.88
C LEU A 221 -5.78 -0.63 -6.11
N LYS A 222 -6.47 -1.49 -6.88
CA LYS A 222 -6.00 -2.83 -7.21
C LYS A 222 -4.67 -2.78 -7.94
N SER A 223 -4.47 -1.79 -8.80
CA SER A 223 -3.18 -1.62 -9.45
C SER A 223 -2.07 -1.26 -8.46
N LEU A 224 -2.28 -0.28 -7.59
CA LEU A 224 -1.28 0.05 -6.56
C LEU A 224 -0.95 -1.15 -5.67
N LEU A 225 -1.93 -2.00 -5.35
CA LEU A 225 -1.71 -3.22 -4.55
C LEU A 225 -0.90 -4.31 -5.28
N ASN A 226 -0.57 -4.13 -6.57
CA ASN A 226 0.43 -4.95 -7.26
C ASN A 226 1.88 -4.50 -6.97
N CYS A 227 2.10 -3.42 -6.21
CA CYS A 227 3.41 -3.05 -5.68
C CYS A 227 3.79 -3.86 -4.44
N ASP A 228 5.09 -3.91 -4.16
CA ASP A 228 5.64 -4.50 -2.92
C ASP A 228 5.79 -3.43 -1.84
N LEU A 229 6.14 -2.20 -2.23
CA LEU A 229 6.21 -1.03 -1.35
C LEU A 229 5.46 0.17 -1.96
N ILE A 230 4.61 0.83 -1.16
CA ILE A 230 3.89 2.06 -1.53
C ILE A 230 4.29 3.18 -0.55
N GLY A 231 4.81 4.28 -1.08
CA GLY A 231 5.28 5.44 -0.33
C GLY A 231 4.35 6.65 -0.40
N PHE A 232 4.21 7.35 0.74
CA PHE A 232 3.51 8.63 0.86
C PHE A 232 4.33 9.63 1.67
N HIS A 233 4.13 10.93 1.44
CA HIS A 233 4.84 11.97 2.20
C HIS A 233 4.44 12.08 3.68
N THR A 234 3.16 11.87 4.00
CA THR A 234 2.64 12.07 5.36
C THR A 234 1.81 10.87 5.82
N PHE A 235 1.67 10.72 7.13
CA PHE A 235 0.81 9.70 7.72
C PHE A 235 -0.65 9.87 7.30
N ASP A 236 -1.13 11.12 7.14
CA ASP A 236 -2.51 11.36 6.69
C ASP A 236 -2.79 10.81 5.30
N TYR A 237 -1.87 10.99 4.34
CA TYR A 237 -2.06 10.47 2.99
C TYR A 237 -2.06 8.93 3.00
N ALA A 238 -1.13 8.31 3.73
CA ALA A 238 -1.10 6.85 3.90
C ALA A 238 -2.38 6.33 4.59
N ARG A 239 -2.83 6.99 5.66
CA ARG A 239 -4.06 6.66 6.38
C ARG A 239 -5.29 6.75 5.47
N HIS A 240 -5.36 7.74 4.60
CA HIS A 240 -6.44 7.87 3.63
C HIS A 240 -6.42 6.73 2.60
N PHE A 241 -5.25 6.35 2.09
CA PHE A 241 -5.10 5.20 1.21
C PHE A 241 -5.53 3.89 1.89
N LEU A 242 -5.08 3.66 3.13
CA LEU A 242 -5.47 2.51 3.94
C LEU A 242 -6.98 2.46 4.20
N SER A 243 -7.59 3.61 4.49
CA SER A 243 -9.05 3.74 4.65
C SER A 243 -9.78 3.40 3.36
N CYS A 244 -9.27 3.80 2.20
CA CYS A 244 -9.85 3.43 0.91
C CYS A 244 -9.74 1.92 0.66
N CYS A 245 -8.58 1.31 0.93
CA CYS A 245 -8.40 -0.15 0.82
C CYS A 245 -9.36 -0.91 1.74
N SER A 246 -9.52 -0.45 2.98
CA SER A 246 -10.43 -1.07 3.95
C SER A 246 -11.90 -0.95 3.55
N ARG A 247 -12.35 0.26 3.19
CA ARG A 247 -13.76 0.51 2.85
C ARG A 247 -14.16 -0.08 1.50
N MET A 248 -13.30 0.01 0.48
CA MET A 248 -13.64 -0.38 -0.89
C MET A 248 -13.31 -1.84 -1.19
N LEU A 249 -12.26 -2.38 -0.57
CA LEU A 249 -11.76 -3.73 -0.86
C LEU A 249 -11.82 -4.68 0.34
N GLY A 250 -12.29 -4.22 1.50
CA GLY A 250 -12.39 -5.04 2.71
C GLY A 250 -11.03 -5.43 3.32
N LEU A 251 -9.95 -4.75 2.93
CA LEU A 251 -8.60 -5.10 3.37
C LEU A 251 -8.26 -4.48 4.72
N ASN A 252 -7.78 -5.31 5.64
CA ASN A 252 -7.23 -4.84 6.91
C ASN A 252 -5.73 -4.62 6.77
N TYR A 253 -5.21 -3.63 7.49
CA TYR A 253 -3.78 -3.40 7.62
C TYR A 253 -3.34 -3.70 9.05
N GLU A 254 -2.12 -4.18 9.18
CA GLU A 254 -1.51 -4.49 10.46
C GLU A 254 -0.21 -3.70 10.62
N SER A 255 0.06 -3.24 11.84
CA SER A 255 1.37 -2.71 12.20
C SER A 255 2.20 -3.84 12.79
N LYS A 256 3.21 -4.32 12.07
CA LYS A 256 4.12 -5.37 12.54
C LYS A 256 5.49 -4.75 12.74
N ARG A 257 6.06 -4.85 13.95
CA ARG A 257 7.45 -4.43 14.25
C ARG A 257 7.85 -3.05 13.66
N GLY A 258 6.94 -2.08 13.71
CA GLY A 258 7.19 -0.70 13.25
C GLY A 258 6.94 -0.42 11.76
N TYR A 259 6.48 -1.39 10.96
CA TYR A 259 6.04 -1.17 9.58
C TYR A 259 4.54 -1.45 9.42
N ILE A 260 3.89 -0.73 8.51
CA ILE A 260 2.48 -0.91 8.17
C ILE A 260 2.41 -1.79 6.92
N GLY A 261 1.66 -2.89 6.99
CA GLY A 261 1.47 -3.80 5.86
C GLY A 261 0.01 -4.17 5.66
N LEU A 262 -0.38 -4.37 4.40
CA LEU A 262 -1.65 -4.96 3.98
C LEU A 262 -1.39 -6.40 3.52
N ASP A 263 -2.17 -7.36 4.02
CA ASP A 263 -2.21 -8.68 3.37
C ASP A 263 -3.10 -8.59 2.13
N TYR A 264 -2.53 -8.93 0.98
CA TYR A 264 -3.21 -8.93 -0.31
C TYR A 264 -2.94 -10.24 -1.02
N TYR A 265 -3.86 -11.20 -0.86
CA TYR A 265 -3.76 -12.54 -1.45
C TYR A 265 -2.45 -13.26 -1.10
N GLY A 266 -2.07 -13.21 0.18
CA GLY A 266 -0.87 -13.88 0.70
C GLY A 266 0.44 -13.13 0.42
N ARG A 267 0.38 -11.95 -0.20
CA ARG A 267 1.48 -11.00 -0.30
C ARG A 267 1.33 -9.91 0.76
N THR A 268 2.44 -9.52 1.36
CA THR A 268 2.47 -8.31 2.19
C THR A 268 2.77 -7.09 1.30
N VAL A 269 1.82 -6.16 1.15
CA VAL A 269 2.05 -4.85 0.54
C VAL A 269 2.42 -3.87 1.64
N SER A 270 3.67 -3.40 1.64
CA SER A 270 4.20 -2.54 2.69
C SER A 270 3.93 -1.06 2.38
N ILE A 271 3.66 -0.28 3.43
CA ILE A 271 3.39 1.16 3.35
C ILE A 271 4.51 1.94 4.02
N LYS A 272 5.18 2.80 3.25
CA LYS A 272 6.21 3.73 3.73
C LYS A 272 5.62 5.13 3.85
N ILE A 273 5.93 5.79 4.96
CA ILE A 273 5.65 7.20 5.15
C ILE A 273 6.97 7.92 5.28
N GLN A 274 7.30 8.75 4.29
CA GLN A 274 8.53 9.52 4.33
C GLN A 274 8.42 10.82 3.53
N PRO A 275 8.62 11.98 4.17
CA PRO A 275 8.73 13.25 3.47
C PRO A 275 9.99 13.26 2.60
N VAL A 276 9.88 13.75 1.36
CA VAL A 276 11.06 13.93 0.48
C VAL A 276 11.80 15.21 0.86
N GLY A 277 13.13 15.14 0.82
CA GLY A 277 14.03 16.26 1.06
C GLY A 277 14.41 17.04 -0.21
N ILE A 278 15.44 17.87 -0.07
CA ILE A 278 16.08 18.61 -1.18
C ILE A 278 17.51 18.11 -1.38
N HIS A 279 18.11 18.40 -2.54
CA HIS A 279 19.53 18.17 -2.77
C HIS A 279 20.38 19.31 -2.18
N MET A 280 21.07 19.03 -1.07
CA MET A 280 21.90 20.03 -0.36
C MET A 280 23.04 20.57 -1.23
N GLY A 281 23.85 19.66 -1.80
CA GLY A 281 25.03 20.04 -2.59
C GLY A 281 24.72 20.92 -3.82
N GLN A 282 23.57 20.74 -4.46
CA GLN A 282 23.12 21.56 -5.58
C GLN A 282 22.94 23.03 -5.13
N LEU A 283 22.22 23.28 -4.03
CA LEU A 283 22.02 24.64 -3.52
C LEU A 283 23.32 25.25 -3.02
N GLU A 284 24.14 24.48 -2.30
CA GLU A 284 25.45 24.93 -1.83
C GLU A 284 26.38 25.33 -2.98
N SER A 285 26.34 24.58 -4.08
CA SER A 285 27.12 24.91 -5.29
C SER A 285 26.68 26.23 -5.91
N VAL A 286 25.36 26.47 -6.01
CA VAL A 286 24.79 27.72 -6.54
C VAL A 286 25.10 28.90 -5.62
N LEU A 287 24.99 28.72 -4.30
CA LEU A 287 25.35 29.74 -3.31
C LEU A 287 26.84 30.10 -3.31
N SER A 288 27.70 29.21 -3.81
CA SER A 288 29.15 29.41 -3.88
C SER A 288 29.60 30.09 -5.17
N MET A 289 28.69 30.37 -6.11
CA MET A 289 29.00 31.07 -7.36
C MET A 289 29.13 32.59 -7.14
N GLU A 290 30.12 33.21 -7.77
CA GLU A 290 30.32 34.67 -7.71
C GLU A 290 29.14 35.44 -8.33
N GLU A 291 28.55 34.92 -9.41
CA GLU A 291 27.34 35.49 -10.04
C GLU A 291 26.16 35.58 -9.07
N THR A 292 26.01 34.57 -8.19
CA THR A 292 24.98 34.56 -7.14
C THR A 292 25.24 35.68 -6.15
N ALA A 293 26.49 35.89 -5.73
CA ALA A 293 26.87 36.94 -4.79
C ALA A 293 26.63 38.36 -5.35
N VAL A 294 26.92 38.57 -6.63
CA VAL A 294 26.60 39.83 -7.34
C VAL A 294 25.09 40.08 -7.32
N LYS A 295 24.27 39.09 -7.73
CA LYS A 295 22.80 39.22 -7.74
C LYS A 295 22.24 39.46 -6.33
N VAL A 296 22.77 38.80 -5.31
CA VAL A 296 22.37 39.02 -3.91
C VAL A 296 22.63 40.47 -3.50
N LYS A 297 23.80 41.03 -3.86
CA LYS A 297 24.14 42.42 -3.57
C LYS A 297 23.17 43.39 -4.29
N GLU A 298 22.92 43.19 -5.58
CA GLU A 298 21.96 44.01 -6.35
C GLU A 298 20.56 43.98 -5.74
N LEU A 299 20.09 42.81 -5.31
CA LEU A 299 18.78 42.67 -4.68
C LEU A 299 18.74 43.31 -3.29
N LYS A 300 19.82 43.21 -2.49
CA LYS A 300 19.93 43.93 -1.21
C LYS A 300 19.87 45.45 -1.42
N GLU A 301 20.57 45.97 -2.41
CA GLU A 301 20.52 47.41 -2.76
C GLU A 301 19.11 47.83 -3.24
N ARG A 302 18.47 47.02 -4.08
CA ARG A 302 17.10 47.27 -4.59
C ARG A 302 16.05 47.33 -3.47
N PHE A 303 16.19 46.46 -2.47
CA PHE A 303 15.25 46.35 -1.35
C PHE A 303 15.77 46.96 -0.06
N ASP A 304 16.76 47.84 -0.14
CA ASP A 304 17.35 48.49 1.04
C ASP A 304 16.28 49.17 1.91
N GLY A 305 16.43 49.02 3.22
CA GLY A 305 15.49 49.51 4.23
C GLY A 305 14.11 48.85 4.25
N LYS A 306 13.88 47.76 3.51
CA LYS A 306 12.59 47.05 3.46
C LYS A 306 12.73 45.63 4.00
N PHE A 307 11.69 45.16 4.69
CA PHE A 307 11.50 43.76 5.06
C PHE A 307 10.96 42.98 3.85
N VAL A 308 11.71 41.97 3.40
CA VAL A 308 11.43 41.21 2.19
C VAL A 308 10.70 39.91 2.54
N ILE A 309 9.43 39.85 2.14
CA ILE A 309 8.62 38.63 2.16
C ILE A 309 8.71 37.96 0.79
N LEU A 310 9.00 36.66 0.75
CA LEU A 310 9.12 35.90 -0.49
C LEU A 310 8.02 34.84 -0.62
N GLY A 311 7.39 34.82 -1.78
CA GLY A 311 6.56 33.71 -2.26
C GLY A 311 7.15 33.11 -3.53
N VAL A 312 7.22 31.78 -3.60
CA VAL A 312 7.62 31.06 -4.82
C VAL A 312 6.61 29.94 -5.04
N ASP A 313 5.84 30.03 -6.11
CA ASP A 313 4.72 29.13 -6.35
C ASP A 313 4.54 28.87 -7.85
N ASP A 314 3.94 27.73 -8.18
CA ASP A 314 3.49 27.48 -9.55
C ASP A 314 2.19 28.23 -9.83
N MET A 315 1.95 28.60 -11.09
CA MET A 315 0.64 29.13 -11.51
C MET A 315 -0.42 28.03 -11.44
N ASP A 316 -1.00 27.85 -10.26
CA ASP A 316 -1.97 26.80 -9.93
C ASP A 316 -2.89 27.29 -8.79
N LEU A 317 -4.18 26.94 -8.90
CA LEU A 317 -5.23 27.38 -7.97
C LEU A 317 -4.99 26.93 -6.52
N PHE A 318 -4.35 25.78 -6.31
CA PHE A 318 -4.11 25.21 -5.00
C PHE A 318 -2.95 25.88 -4.26
N LYS A 319 -2.15 26.72 -4.94
CA LYS A 319 -1.01 27.42 -4.33
C LYS A 319 -1.41 28.64 -3.49
N GLY A 320 -2.65 29.11 -3.57
CA GLY A 320 -3.17 30.14 -2.67
C GLY A 320 -2.50 31.52 -2.82
N ILE A 321 -1.96 31.84 -4.00
CA ILE A 321 -1.28 33.11 -4.28
C ILE A 321 -2.22 34.31 -4.05
N SER A 322 -3.49 34.19 -4.44
CA SER A 322 -4.50 35.23 -4.21
C SER A 322 -4.68 35.54 -2.71
N PHE A 323 -4.80 34.51 -1.86
CA PHE A 323 -4.86 34.69 -0.40
C PHE A 323 -3.62 35.34 0.17
N LYS A 324 -2.43 35.06 -0.39
CA LYS A 324 -1.17 35.69 0.02
C LYS A 324 -1.18 37.18 -0.27
N PHE A 325 -1.68 37.57 -1.44
CA PHE A 325 -1.77 38.97 -1.84
C PHE A 325 -2.79 39.72 -0.99
N LEU A 326 -3.98 39.13 -0.78
CA LEU A 326 -4.99 39.70 0.10
C LEU A 326 -4.45 39.91 1.53
N ALA A 327 -3.67 38.95 2.06
CA ALA A 327 -3.04 39.07 3.36
C ALA A 327 -2.01 40.22 3.41
N MET A 328 -1.23 40.42 2.36
CA MET A 328 -0.33 41.57 2.23
C MET A 328 -1.11 42.90 2.22
N GLY A 329 -2.23 42.95 1.49
CA GLY A 329 -3.12 44.12 1.50
C GLY A 329 -3.67 44.41 2.91
N LYS A 330 -4.11 43.37 3.62
CA LYS A 330 -4.65 43.48 4.99
C LYS A 330 -3.59 43.93 6.00
N LEU A 331 -2.38 43.38 5.91
CA LEU A 331 -1.23 43.77 6.73
C LEU A 331 -0.96 45.28 6.65
N LEU A 332 -0.94 45.83 5.43
CA LEU A 332 -0.69 47.26 5.16
C LEU A 332 -1.87 48.16 5.53
N GLU A 333 -3.09 47.63 5.48
CA GLU A 333 -4.28 48.34 5.94
C GLU A 333 -4.25 48.52 7.46
N GLN A 334 -3.95 47.45 8.21
CA GLN A 334 -3.91 47.43 9.67
C GLN A 334 -2.67 48.13 10.25
N ASN A 335 -1.56 48.19 9.52
CA ASN A 335 -0.28 48.71 10.03
C ASN A 335 0.27 49.85 9.15
N LEU A 336 -0.15 51.08 9.44
CA LEU A 336 0.29 52.30 8.75
C LEU A 336 1.82 52.46 8.73
N SER A 337 2.51 52.06 9.81
CA SER A 337 3.97 52.18 9.96
C SER A 337 4.77 51.26 9.04
N LEU A 338 4.16 50.22 8.49
CA LEU A 338 4.80 49.25 7.59
C LEU A 338 4.77 49.69 6.11
N ARG A 339 3.95 50.69 5.76
CA ARG A 339 3.81 51.15 4.37
C ARG A 339 5.09 51.80 3.86
N GLY A 340 5.69 51.23 2.83
CA GLY A 340 6.99 51.66 2.29
C GLY A 340 8.19 50.93 2.90
N LYS A 341 7.96 50.06 3.89
CA LYS A 341 9.00 49.31 4.61
C LYS A 341 8.88 47.80 4.48
N VAL A 342 7.87 47.29 3.80
CA VAL A 342 7.66 45.84 3.60
C VAL A 342 7.36 45.61 2.13
N VAL A 343 7.96 44.57 1.55
CA VAL A 343 7.71 44.17 0.15
C VAL A 343 7.45 42.68 0.09
N LEU A 344 6.45 42.29 -0.69
CA LEU A 344 6.19 40.90 -1.07
C LEU A 344 6.72 40.67 -2.48
N VAL A 345 7.81 39.91 -2.60
CA VAL A 345 8.33 39.43 -3.87
C VAL A 345 7.67 38.09 -4.18
N GLN A 346 6.91 38.01 -5.27
CA GLN A 346 6.29 36.76 -5.72
C GLN A 346 6.96 36.30 -7.02
N ILE A 347 7.57 35.12 -6.97
CA ILE A 347 8.05 34.39 -8.14
C ILE A 347 6.97 33.38 -8.52
N THR A 348 6.48 33.47 -9.75
CA THR A 348 5.43 32.56 -10.23
C THR A 348 5.95 31.71 -11.38
N ASN A 349 6.15 30.41 -11.13
CA ASN A 349 6.57 29.47 -12.16
C ASN A 349 5.44 29.26 -13.19
N PRO A 350 5.77 28.87 -14.43
CA PRO A 350 4.79 28.58 -15.46
C PRO A 350 3.76 27.52 -15.02
N ALA A 351 2.54 27.64 -15.54
CA ALA A 351 1.49 26.65 -15.29
C ALA A 351 1.86 25.30 -15.90
N ARG A 352 1.55 24.21 -15.20
CA ARG A 352 1.82 22.83 -15.65
C ARG A 352 0.77 22.30 -16.64
N SER A 353 -0.33 23.02 -16.79
CA SER A 353 -1.39 22.75 -17.76
C SER A 353 -1.96 24.06 -18.29
N SER A 354 -2.70 23.99 -19.38
CA SER A 354 -3.51 25.09 -19.90
C SER A 354 -4.98 24.85 -19.59
N GLY A 355 -5.73 25.91 -19.37
CA GLY A 355 -7.16 25.82 -19.12
C GLY A 355 -7.76 27.13 -18.65
N LYS A 356 -9.08 27.14 -18.54
CA LYS A 356 -9.82 28.30 -18.04
C LYS A 356 -9.51 28.56 -16.56
N ASP A 357 -9.39 27.51 -15.77
CA ASP A 357 -8.97 27.52 -14.37
C ASP A 357 -7.65 28.28 -14.16
N VAL A 358 -6.63 27.97 -14.96
CA VAL A 358 -5.32 28.65 -14.90
C VAL A 358 -5.44 30.12 -15.29
N GLN A 359 -6.23 30.43 -16.33
CA GLN A 359 -6.42 31.81 -16.78
C GLN A 359 -7.20 32.64 -15.76
N ASP A 360 -8.21 32.06 -15.11
CA ASP A 360 -9.01 32.70 -14.07
C ASP A 360 -8.14 33.04 -12.85
N VAL A 361 -7.28 32.10 -12.41
CA VAL A 361 -6.30 32.33 -11.34
C VAL A 361 -5.31 33.43 -11.72
N LYS A 362 -4.78 33.41 -12.94
CA LYS A 362 -3.86 34.46 -13.42
C LYS A 362 -4.52 35.83 -13.44
N ASN A 363 -5.76 35.92 -13.89
CA ASN A 363 -6.53 37.17 -13.92
C ASN A 363 -6.81 37.68 -12.50
N GLU A 364 -7.19 36.80 -11.58
CA GLU A 364 -7.45 37.14 -10.18
C GLU A 364 -6.18 37.66 -9.49
N ILE A 365 -5.06 36.95 -9.62
CA ILE A 365 -3.76 37.32 -9.02
C ILE A 365 -3.30 38.70 -9.52
N ASN A 366 -3.36 38.94 -10.84
CA ASN A 366 -2.97 40.23 -11.42
C ASN A 366 -3.88 41.36 -10.91
N ARG A 367 -5.20 41.15 -10.90
CA ARG A 367 -6.17 42.13 -10.41
C ARG A 367 -5.89 42.53 -8.96
N ILE A 368 -5.71 41.55 -8.07
CA ILE A 368 -5.45 41.82 -6.64
C ILE A 368 -4.11 42.54 -6.46
N ALA A 369 -3.07 42.12 -7.19
CA ALA A 369 -1.76 42.79 -7.14
C ALA A 369 -1.85 44.26 -7.58
N ASP A 370 -2.54 44.53 -8.69
CA ASP A 370 -2.72 45.88 -9.23
C ASP A 370 -3.54 46.76 -8.28
N GLU A 371 -4.60 46.22 -7.68
CA GLU A 371 -5.42 46.93 -6.67
C GLU A 371 -4.57 47.33 -5.44
N ILE A 372 -3.77 46.41 -4.91
CA ILE A 372 -2.92 46.66 -3.73
C ILE A 372 -1.79 47.63 -4.06
N ASN A 373 -1.12 47.43 -5.20
CA ASN A 373 -0.03 48.31 -5.64
C ASN A 373 -0.54 49.73 -5.94
N THR A 374 -1.75 49.88 -6.49
CA THR A 374 -2.38 51.20 -6.68
C THR A 374 -2.75 51.85 -5.35
N LYS A 375 -3.29 51.09 -4.40
CA LYS A 375 -3.75 51.62 -3.10
C LYS A 375 -2.60 52.02 -2.17
N PHE A 376 -1.49 51.27 -2.16
CA PHE A 376 -0.41 51.45 -1.18
C PHE A 376 0.96 51.77 -1.79
N GLY A 377 1.11 51.71 -3.12
CA GLY A 377 2.34 52.04 -3.83
C GLY A 377 2.65 53.54 -3.85
N LYS A 378 3.92 53.84 -4.15
CA LYS A 378 4.47 55.20 -4.27
C LYS A 378 5.57 55.17 -5.36
N PRO A 379 6.00 56.30 -5.92
CA PRO A 379 7.14 56.30 -6.85
C PRO A 379 8.36 55.58 -6.25
N GLY A 380 8.86 54.55 -6.93
CA GLY A 380 9.98 53.71 -6.47
C GLY A 380 9.63 52.64 -5.41
N TYR A 381 8.36 52.48 -5.04
CA TYR A 381 7.91 51.46 -4.09
C TYR A 381 6.62 50.78 -4.53
N GLU A 382 6.71 49.47 -4.75
CA GLU A 382 5.59 48.57 -5.00
C GLU A 382 5.50 47.57 -3.84
N PRO A 383 4.36 47.51 -3.13
CA PRO A 383 4.13 46.51 -2.09
C PRO A 383 4.27 45.06 -2.56
N ILE A 384 3.83 44.76 -3.79
CA ILE A 384 3.88 43.43 -4.40
C ILE A 384 4.70 43.52 -5.68
N VAL A 385 5.83 42.82 -5.71
CA VAL A 385 6.74 42.74 -6.86
C VAL A 385 6.64 41.35 -7.48
N ASN A 386 6.02 41.28 -8.65
CA ASN A 386 5.88 40.03 -9.41
C ASN A 386 7.08 39.82 -10.32
N VAL A 387 7.86 38.75 -10.09
CA VAL A 387 8.93 38.32 -10.98
C VAL A 387 8.32 37.48 -12.09
N LYS A 388 8.29 38.03 -13.31
CA LYS A 388 7.68 37.41 -14.48
C LYS A 388 8.68 36.53 -15.23
N GLY A 389 8.22 35.36 -15.68
CA GLY A 389 8.96 34.46 -16.56
C GLY A 389 9.47 33.20 -15.86
N PRO A 390 10.03 32.23 -16.61
CA PRO A 390 10.68 31.07 -16.02
C PRO A 390 11.94 31.55 -15.28
N VAL A 391 11.98 31.31 -13.97
CA VAL A 391 13.13 31.66 -13.13
C VAL A 391 13.87 30.36 -12.78
N SER A 392 15.13 30.27 -13.18
CA SER A 392 15.98 29.11 -12.89
C SER A 392 16.24 28.98 -11.39
N THR A 393 16.70 27.81 -10.92
CA THR A 393 17.14 27.69 -9.52
C THR A 393 18.29 28.65 -9.21
N GLN A 394 19.23 28.83 -10.14
CA GLN A 394 20.33 29.80 -10.00
C GLN A 394 19.80 31.23 -9.77
N ASP A 395 18.72 31.62 -10.42
CA ASP A 395 18.11 32.94 -10.26
C ASP A 395 17.20 33.05 -9.03
N LYS A 396 16.63 31.93 -8.54
CA LYS A 396 15.79 31.89 -7.32
C LYS A 396 16.62 31.99 -6.04
N VAL A 397 17.80 31.37 -6.01
CA VAL A 397 18.67 31.33 -4.82
C VAL A 397 18.99 32.72 -4.26
N PRO A 398 19.35 33.73 -5.08
CA PRO A 398 19.53 35.10 -4.59
C PRO A 398 18.31 35.67 -3.85
N TYR A 399 17.09 35.43 -4.35
CA TYR A 399 15.87 35.86 -3.68
C TYR A 399 15.66 35.14 -2.36
N TYR A 400 15.93 33.83 -2.30
CA TYR A 400 15.88 33.09 -1.03
C TYR A 400 16.89 33.63 -0.01
N ALA A 401 18.10 33.94 -0.45
CA ALA A 401 19.18 34.42 0.42
C ALA A 401 18.88 35.79 1.04
N ILE A 402 18.18 36.68 0.33
CA ILE A 402 17.85 38.02 0.85
C ILE A 402 16.50 38.12 1.59
N ALA A 403 15.63 37.12 1.46
CA ALA A 403 14.30 37.19 2.05
C ALA A 403 14.36 37.06 3.58
N ASP A 404 13.65 37.94 4.29
CA ASP A 404 13.50 37.89 5.74
C ASP A 404 12.46 36.86 6.19
N CYS A 405 11.45 36.63 5.34
CA CYS A 405 10.36 35.71 5.59
C CYS A 405 9.91 35.00 4.31
N CYS A 406 9.72 33.69 4.37
CA CYS A 406 9.13 32.91 3.28
C CYS A 406 7.68 32.54 3.61
N VAL A 407 6.75 32.81 2.69
CA VAL A 407 5.32 32.53 2.86
C VAL A 407 4.86 31.47 1.85
N VAL A 408 4.48 30.32 2.38
CA VAL A 408 3.95 29.16 1.63
C VAL A 408 2.57 28.81 2.19
N ASN A 409 1.54 29.49 1.70
CA ASN A 409 0.17 29.40 2.17
C ASN A 409 -0.73 28.59 1.21
N CYS A 410 -0.20 27.51 0.62
CA CYS A 410 -0.98 26.70 -0.31
C CYS A 410 -2.24 26.14 0.37
N VAL A 411 -3.35 26.17 -0.35
CA VAL A 411 -4.63 25.61 0.09
C VAL A 411 -4.52 24.12 0.30
N ARG A 412 -3.79 23.45 -0.61
CA ARG A 412 -3.46 22.04 -0.51
C ARG A 412 -2.24 21.75 -1.37
N ASP A 413 -1.31 20.97 -0.86
CA ASP A 413 -0.11 20.57 -1.61
C ASP A 413 0.42 19.26 -1.07
N GLY A 414 1.04 18.45 -1.92
CA GLY A 414 1.61 17.16 -1.53
C GLY A 414 2.83 17.34 -0.63
N MET A 415 3.98 17.61 -1.24
CA MET A 415 5.16 18.12 -0.54
C MET A 415 5.58 19.45 -1.15
N ASN A 416 5.81 20.46 -0.32
CA ASN A 416 6.34 21.74 -0.77
C ASN A 416 7.78 21.92 -0.29
N LEU A 417 8.70 21.99 -1.24
CA LEU A 417 10.15 22.08 -0.98
C LEU A 417 10.67 23.53 -0.93
N VAL A 418 9.83 24.53 -1.19
CA VAL A 418 10.23 25.95 -1.17
C VAL A 418 10.76 26.37 0.21
N PRO A 419 10.11 26.02 1.34
CA PRO A 419 10.66 26.35 2.65
C PRO A 419 12.04 25.72 2.89
N TYR A 420 12.30 24.55 2.30
CA TYR A 420 13.56 23.84 2.50
C TYR A 420 14.67 24.54 1.72
N LYS A 421 14.42 24.86 0.45
CA LYS A 421 15.33 25.65 -0.40
C LYS A 421 15.63 27.01 0.22
N TYR A 422 14.61 27.66 0.79
CA TYR A 422 14.75 28.92 1.51
C TYR A 422 15.66 28.79 2.75
N THR A 423 15.40 27.83 3.65
CA THR A 423 16.23 27.64 4.84
C THR A 423 17.70 27.40 4.48
N VAL A 424 17.98 26.54 3.50
CA VAL A 424 19.36 26.28 3.07
C VAL A 424 20.00 27.51 2.44
N SER A 425 19.28 28.28 1.65
CA SER A 425 19.80 29.53 1.08
C SER A 425 20.09 30.59 2.15
N ARG A 426 19.35 30.58 3.27
CA ARG A 426 19.58 31.46 4.43
C ARG A 426 20.75 31.02 5.31
N GLN A 427 21.17 29.76 5.23
CA GLN A 427 22.42 29.31 5.85
C GLN A 427 23.64 30.01 5.24
N SER A 428 23.53 30.50 3.99
CA SER A 428 24.59 31.14 3.20
C SER A 428 25.73 30.16 2.81
N SER A 429 26.77 30.70 2.18
CA SER A 429 28.03 29.99 1.89
C SER A 429 29.22 30.83 2.35
N PRO A 430 30.40 30.23 2.65
CA PRO A 430 31.59 30.98 3.00
C PRO A 430 32.02 32.00 1.92
N VAL A 431 31.76 31.68 0.65
CA VAL A 431 32.05 32.58 -0.49
C VAL A 431 31.12 33.79 -0.45
N LEU A 432 29.82 33.55 -0.28
CA LEU A 432 28.80 34.60 -0.22
C LEU A 432 29.01 35.50 1.01
N ASP A 433 29.28 34.90 2.16
CA ASP A 433 29.55 35.60 3.41
C ASP A 433 30.80 36.48 3.32
N LYS A 434 31.87 35.97 2.71
CA LYS A 434 33.08 36.76 2.47
C LYS A 434 32.84 37.92 1.52
N PHE A 435 32.07 37.70 0.44
CA PHE A 435 31.74 38.73 -0.53
C PHE A 435 30.88 39.86 0.07
N LEU A 436 29.95 39.50 0.94
CA LEU A 436 29.03 40.44 1.59
C LEU A 436 29.59 41.04 2.89
N GLY A 437 30.67 40.46 3.44
CA GLY A 437 31.22 40.87 4.73
C GLY A 437 30.38 40.45 5.93
N THR A 438 29.62 39.34 5.82
CA THR A 438 28.61 38.87 6.80
C THR A 438 28.97 37.50 7.40
N ALA A 439 30.26 37.19 7.48
CA ALA A 439 30.74 35.89 7.97
C ALA A 439 30.44 35.65 9.46
N ASP A 440 30.44 36.71 10.25
CA ASP A 440 30.17 36.66 11.70
C ASP A 440 28.67 36.87 12.02
N ASP A 441 27.82 37.06 11.01
CA ASP A 441 26.38 37.29 11.21
C ASP A 441 25.67 35.97 11.56
N GLU A 442 24.82 36.04 12.58
CA GLU A 442 23.92 34.96 12.96
C GLU A 442 22.94 34.64 11.83
N LYS A 443 22.68 33.35 11.59
CA LYS A 443 21.81 32.91 10.49
C LYS A 443 20.35 32.89 10.96
N GLU A 444 19.51 33.62 10.23
CA GLU A 444 18.10 33.81 10.58
C GLU A 444 17.18 33.38 9.44
N SER A 445 16.05 32.75 9.77
CA SER A 445 14.99 32.49 8.80
C SER A 445 13.62 32.43 9.46
N VAL A 446 12.63 33.11 8.88
CA VAL A 446 11.22 32.97 9.26
C VAL A 446 10.43 32.30 8.15
N ILE A 447 9.62 31.31 8.51
CA ILE A 447 8.75 30.57 7.58
C ILE A 447 7.31 30.67 8.08
N ILE A 448 6.41 31.10 7.20
CA ILE A 448 4.97 31.01 7.37
C ILE A 448 4.48 29.92 6.42
N VAL A 449 3.81 28.90 6.98
CA VAL A 449 3.46 27.68 6.26
C VAL A 449 2.01 27.32 6.47
N SER A 450 1.33 26.89 5.41
CA SER A 450 -0.01 26.32 5.50
C SER A 450 -0.01 25.04 6.37
N GLU A 451 -1.07 24.82 7.12
CA GLU A 451 -1.30 23.54 7.80
C GLU A 451 -1.69 22.40 6.84
N PHE A 452 -2.04 22.72 5.59
CA PHE A 452 -2.54 21.78 4.58
C PHE A 452 -1.47 21.25 3.60
N ILE A 453 -0.19 21.40 3.90
CA ILE A 453 0.92 20.95 3.04
C ILE A 453 1.84 19.96 3.75
N GLY A 454 2.39 18.99 3.01
CA GLY A 454 3.12 17.87 3.60
C GLY A 454 4.42 18.21 4.32
N CYS A 455 5.03 19.39 4.08
CA CYS A 455 6.22 19.80 4.83
C CYS A 455 5.90 20.44 6.21
N SER A 456 4.64 20.82 6.45
CA SER A 456 4.22 21.51 7.68
C SER A 456 4.46 20.73 8.97
N PRO A 457 4.23 19.39 9.03
CA PRO A 457 4.57 18.58 10.20
C PRO A 457 6.08 18.56 10.49
N SER A 458 6.91 18.54 9.45
CA SER A 458 8.38 18.50 9.56
C SER A 458 8.98 19.82 10.06
N LEU A 459 8.37 20.96 9.70
CA LEU A 459 8.87 22.30 10.03
C LEU A 459 8.30 22.82 11.35
N SER A 460 8.54 22.10 12.45
CA SER A 460 7.97 22.43 13.78
C SER A 460 8.27 23.83 14.33
N GLY A 461 9.25 24.56 13.78
CA GLY A 461 9.53 25.97 14.10
C GLY A 461 8.84 26.99 13.19
N ALA A 462 8.01 26.59 12.23
CA ALA A 462 7.33 27.51 11.32
C ALA A 462 6.05 28.10 11.95
N ILE A 463 5.63 29.28 11.50
CA ILE A 463 4.33 29.86 11.85
C ILE A 463 3.28 29.19 10.98
N ARG A 464 2.43 28.34 11.58
CA ARG A 464 1.37 27.64 10.85
C ARG A 464 0.15 28.54 10.67
N VAL A 465 -0.40 28.55 9.46
CA VAL A 465 -1.58 29.34 9.11
C VAL A 465 -2.60 28.48 8.41
N ASN A 466 -3.86 28.80 8.63
CA ASN A 466 -4.94 28.36 7.77
C ASN A 466 -5.10 29.40 6.63
N PRO A 467 -4.76 29.07 5.38
CA PRO A 467 -4.75 30.04 4.28
C PRO A 467 -6.13 30.62 3.93
N TRP A 468 -7.21 29.95 4.34
CA TRP A 468 -8.58 30.43 4.15
C TRP A 468 -8.93 31.60 5.07
N ASN A 469 -8.20 31.75 6.17
CA ASN A 469 -8.30 32.91 7.06
C ASN A 469 -7.21 33.93 6.68
N VAL A 470 -7.54 34.84 5.76
CA VAL A 470 -6.63 35.89 5.28
C VAL A 470 -6.12 36.77 6.42
N ASP A 471 -6.95 37.03 7.45
CA ASP A 471 -6.54 37.81 8.62
C ASP A 471 -5.44 37.08 9.41
N ALA A 472 -5.58 35.77 9.62
CA ALA A 472 -4.55 34.96 10.30
C ALA A 472 -3.23 34.94 9.51
N VAL A 473 -3.29 34.91 8.17
CA VAL A 473 -2.08 35.00 7.34
C VAL A 473 -1.42 36.39 7.48
N ALA A 474 -2.20 37.47 7.50
CA ALA A 474 -1.70 38.83 7.72
C ALA A 474 -1.10 39.00 9.13
N ASP A 475 -1.73 38.45 10.16
CA ASP A 475 -1.23 38.45 11.53
C ASP A 475 0.07 37.66 11.66
N ALA A 476 0.21 36.54 10.95
CA ALA A 476 1.45 35.79 10.86
C ALA A 476 2.56 36.60 10.19
N MET A 477 2.26 37.32 9.10
CA MET A 477 3.23 38.23 8.45
C MET A 477 3.66 39.35 9.41
N SER A 478 2.71 39.96 10.14
CA SER A 478 2.98 40.97 11.15
C SER A 478 3.87 40.43 12.28
N SER A 479 3.59 39.21 12.73
CA SER A 479 4.37 38.51 13.77
C SER A 479 5.79 38.21 13.30
N ALA A 480 5.97 37.78 12.04
CA ALA A 480 7.28 37.56 11.44
C ALA A 480 8.13 38.84 11.40
N ILE A 481 7.52 39.98 11.08
CA ILE A 481 8.20 41.29 11.03
C ILE A 481 8.65 41.75 12.43
N ARG A 482 7.83 41.48 13.45
CA ARG A 482 8.09 41.89 14.84
C ARG A 482 8.95 40.90 15.62
N MET A 483 9.30 39.76 15.02
CA MET A 483 10.03 38.68 15.67
C MET A 483 11.45 39.12 16.06
N SER A 484 11.87 38.76 17.28
CA SER A 484 13.22 39.03 17.76
C SER A 484 14.26 38.24 16.96
N GLY A 485 15.49 38.76 16.80
CA GLY A 485 16.56 38.05 16.09
C GLY A 485 16.86 36.68 16.72
N TRP A 486 16.86 36.60 18.05
CA TRP A 486 17.04 35.36 18.80
C TRP A 486 16.00 34.28 18.43
N ASP A 487 14.72 34.64 18.33
CA ASP A 487 13.68 33.68 17.93
C ASP A 487 13.87 33.23 16.47
N LYS A 488 14.31 34.13 15.58
CA LYS A 488 14.58 33.80 14.17
C LYS A 488 15.76 32.83 14.05
N GLN A 489 16.82 33.04 14.82
CA GLN A 489 17.99 32.16 14.86
C GLN A 489 17.61 30.77 15.37
N MET A 490 16.93 30.67 16.52
CA MET A 490 16.52 29.36 17.06
C MET A 490 15.62 28.57 16.09
N ARG A 491 14.71 29.26 15.38
CA ARG A 491 13.87 28.62 14.35
C ARG A 491 14.71 28.14 13.17
N HIS A 492 15.63 28.97 12.70
CA HIS A 492 16.55 28.64 11.62
C HIS A 492 17.37 27.38 11.92
N GLU A 493 18.08 27.35 13.06
CA GLU A 493 18.89 26.21 13.48
C GLU A 493 18.08 24.92 13.54
N LYS A 494 16.85 24.99 14.08
CA LYS A 494 15.95 23.85 14.16
C LYS A 494 15.55 23.33 12.78
N HIS A 495 15.19 24.23 11.86
CA HIS A 495 14.81 23.86 10.49
C HIS A 495 16.00 23.32 9.72
N TYR A 496 17.14 24.01 9.75
CA TYR A 496 18.35 23.62 9.03
C TYR A 496 18.86 22.25 9.48
N LYS A 497 18.88 21.98 10.79
CA LYS A 497 19.25 20.66 11.34
C LYS A 497 18.37 19.52 10.81
N TYR A 498 17.06 19.75 10.71
CA TYR A 498 16.16 18.74 10.14
C TYR A 498 16.42 18.54 8.64
N ILE A 499 16.48 19.62 7.87
CA ILE A 499 16.60 19.57 6.42
C ILE A 499 17.94 18.95 5.99
N SER A 500 19.04 19.32 6.65
CA SER A 500 20.38 18.78 6.36
C SER A 500 20.54 17.29 6.68
N SER A 501 19.72 16.74 7.57
CA SER A 501 19.72 15.30 7.90
C SER A 501 18.69 14.49 7.11
N HIS A 502 17.70 15.14 6.51
CA HIS A 502 16.61 14.52 5.76
C HIS A 502 16.59 15.04 4.31
N ASP A 503 17.74 14.91 3.64
CA ASP A 503 17.91 15.29 2.24
C ASP A 503 17.27 14.25 1.28
N VAL A 504 17.32 14.56 -0.01
CA VAL A 504 16.78 13.68 -1.06
C VAL A 504 17.50 12.32 -1.09
N ALA A 505 18.80 12.29 -0.81
CA ALA A 505 19.61 11.09 -0.84
C ALA A 505 19.24 10.14 0.32
N TYR A 506 18.97 10.68 1.52
CA TYR A 506 18.44 9.94 2.65
C TYR A 506 17.05 9.37 2.34
N TRP A 507 16.17 10.17 1.72
CA TRP A 507 14.86 9.70 1.28
C TRP A 507 14.95 8.52 0.32
N ALA A 508 15.80 8.63 -0.70
CA ALA A 508 16.03 7.58 -1.68
C ALA A 508 16.61 6.30 -1.05
N ARG A 509 17.70 6.40 -0.26
CA ARG A 509 18.29 5.26 0.47
C ARG A 509 17.27 4.51 1.32
N SER A 510 16.50 5.25 2.12
CA SER A 510 15.55 4.68 3.06
C SER A 510 14.38 3.97 2.34
N PHE A 511 13.89 4.52 1.22
CA PHE A 511 12.86 3.86 0.44
C PHE A 511 13.40 2.59 -0.24
N ASP A 512 14.61 2.65 -0.79
CA ASP A 512 15.24 1.52 -1.48
C ASP A 512 15.49 0.33 -0.54
N GLN A 513 16.04 0.58 0.65
CA GLN A 513 16.25 -0.45 1.67
C GLN A 513 14.93 -1.13 2.09
N ASP A 514 13.85 -0.37 2.24
CA ASP A 514 12.54 -0.93 2.56
C ASP A 514 11.93 -1.69 1.37
N LEU A 515 12.21 -1.27 0.14
CA LEU A 515 11.77 -1.97 -1.06
C LEU A 515 12.48 -3.33 -1.17
N GLU A 516 13.81 -3.36 -0.99
CA GLU A 516 14.58 -4.60 -0.92
C GLU A 516 14.03 -5.55 0.14
N ARG A 517 13.78 -5.04 1.35
CA ARG A 517 13.21 -5.81 2.45
C ARG A 517 11.84 -6.37 2.10
N SER A 518 10.96 -5.56 1.50
CA SER A 518 9.60 -5.97 1.12
C SER A 518 9.62 -7.06 0.05
N CYS A 519 10.62 -7.06 -0.84
CA CYS A 519 10.75 -8.04 -1.92
C CYS A 519 11.36 -9.38 -1.47
N ARG A 520 11.89 -9.50 -0.24
CA ARG A 520 12.51 -10.77 0.24
C ARG A 520 11.52 -11.94 0.27
N GLU A 521 10.23 -11.67 0.46
CA GLU A 521 9.19 -12.71 0.42
C GLU A 521 9.10 -13.40 -0.94
N HIS A 522 9.50 -12.75 -2.04
CA HIS A 522 9.48 -13.34 -3.38
C HIS A 522 10.35 -14.59 -3.47
N LEU A 523 11.43 -14.69 -2.69
CA LEU A 523 12.35 -15.84 -2.72
C LEU A 523 11.69 -17.13 -2.21
N TYR A 524 10.77 -17.01 -1.26
CA TYR A 524 10.22 -18.15 -0.53
C TYR A 524 8.79 -18.51 -0.94
N LYS A 525 8.06 -17.61 -1.62
CA LYS A 525 6.67 -17.84 -2.03
C LYS A 525 6.54 -18.13 -3.52
N ARG A 526 5.63 -19.05 -3.88
CA ARG A 526 5.20 -19.28 -5.27
C ARG A 526 4.09 -18.30 -5.63
N CYS A 527 4.25 -17.57 -6.73
CA CYS A 527 3.32 -16.54 -7.18
C CYS A 527 2.54 -16.96 -8.43
N TRP A 528 1.21 -16.93 -8.35
CA TRP A 528 0.30 -17.27 -9.44
C TRP A 528 -0.55 -16.07 -9.84
N GLY A 529 -0.61 -15.78 -11.14
CA GLY A 529 -1.48 -14.74 -11.68
C GLY A 529 -2.89 -15.25 -11.91
N VAL A 530 -3.89 -14.59 -11.32
CA VAL A 530 -5.31 -14.96 -11.43
C VAL A 530 -6.13 -13.74 -11.84
N GLY A 531 -7.05 -13.90 -12.78
CA GLY A 531 -7.97 -12.84 -13.21
C GLY A 531 -7.58 -12.14 -14.52
N LEU A 532 -8.46 -11.25 -14.98
CA LEU A 532 -8.33 -10.50 -16.23
C LEU A 532 -8.45 -8.99 -15.99
N GLY A 533 -7.86 -8.19 -16.89
CA GLY A 533 -7.86 -6.73 -16.78
C GLY A 533 -7.30 -6.25 -15.43
N PHE A 534 -7.94 -5.24 -14.85
CA PHE A 534 -7.63 -4.73 -13.50
C PHE A 534 -8.19 -5.59 -12.36
N GLY A 535 -8.88 -6.70 -12.67
CA GLY A 535 -9.21 -7.75 -11.72
C GLY A 535 -8.09 -8.79 -11.55
N PHE A 536 -6.97 -8.61 -12.28
CA PHE A 536 -5.76 -9.42 -12.11
C PHE A 536 -5.17 -9.24 -10.71
N ARG A 537 -4.80 -10.35 -10.09
CA ARG A 537 -4.17 -10.42 -8.77
C ARG A 537 -3.09 -11.49 -8.75
N ILE A 538 -2.11 -11.31 -7.89
CA ILE A 538 -1.10 -12.33 -7.59
C ILE A 538 -1.50 -13.02 -6.29
N VAL A 539 -1.68 -14.34 -6.37
CA VAL A 539 -1.81 -15.18 -5.17
C VAL A 539 -0.41 -15.70 -4.84
N ALA A 540 0.09 -15.37 -3.65
CA ALA A 540 1.37 -15.86 -3.15
C ALA A 540 1.15 -16.94 -2.09
N LEU A 541 1.72 -18.11 -2.34
CA LEU A 541 1.51 -19.34 -1.56
C LEU A 541 2.86 -19.89 -1.10
N GLY A 542 2.86 -20.68 -0.02
CA GLY A 542 4.07 -21.32 0.48
C GLY A 542 4.74 -22.20 -0.59
N PRO A 543 6.06 -22.44 -0.50
CA PRO A 543 6.80 -23.19 -1.52
C PRO A 543 6.34 -24.65 -1.64
N GLU A 544 5.85 -25.22 -0.54
CA GLU A 544 5.29 -26.57 -0.48
C GLU A 544 3.81 -26.64 -0.88
N PHE A 545 3.14 -25.49 -1.08
CA PHE A 545 1.71 -25.46 -1.40
C PHE A 545 1.44 -26.08 -2.77
N ARG A 546 0.69 -27.20 -2.80
CA ARG A 546 0.42 -27.94 -4.03
C ARG A 546 -0.94 -28.61 -4.02
N LYS A 547 -1.48 -28.89 -5.20
CA LYS A 547 -2.69 -29.70 -5.32
C LYS A 547 -2.43 -31.09 -4.76
N ILE A 548 -3.36 -31.64 -3.98
CA ILE A 548 -3.18 -32.98 -3.43
C ILE A 548 -3.22 -34.03 -4.55
N GLY A 549 -2.21 -34.90 -4.60
CA GLY A 549 -2.17 -36.02 -5.52
C GLY A 549 -2.97 -37.20 -4.96
N THR A 550 -4.06 -37.58 -5.62
CA THR A 550 -4.93 -38.70 -5.20
C THR A 550 -4.16 -40.01 -5.01
N HIS A 551 -3.19 -40.31 -5.88
CA HIS A 551 -2.36 -41.50 -5.75
C HIS A 551 -1.49 -41.49 -4.48
N GLN A 552 -0.91 -40.34 -4.13
CA GLN A 552 -0.03 -40.21 -2.96
C GLN A 552 -0.81 -40.45 -1.67
N ILE A 553 -1.94 -39.76 -1.51
CA ILE A 553 -2.78 -39.91 -0.31
C ILE A 553 -3.39 -41.31 -0.22
N VAL A 554 -3.83 -41.91 -1.33
CA VAL A 554 -4.35 -43.28 -1.33
C VAL A 554 -3.26 -44.30 -0.97
N ASN A 555 -2.03 -44.11 -1.43
CA ASN A 555 -0.92 -44.97 -1.06
C ASN A 555 -0.60 -44.86 0.44
N ALA A 556 -0.44 -43.63 0.94
CA ALA A 556 -0.25 -43.35 2.36
C ALA A 556 -1.36 -43.98 3.21
N TYR A 557 -2.62 -43.77 2.81
CA TYR A 557 -3.81 -44.35 3.44
C TYR A 557 -3.75 -45.88 3.47
N LYS A 558 -3.36 -46.55 2.38
CA LYS A 558 -3.21 -48.02 2.37
C LYS A 558 -2.10 -48.51 3.29
N THR A 559 -1.00 -47.75 3.45
CA THR A 559 0.14 -48.18 4.27
C THR A 559 0.01 -47.90 5.78
N THR A 560 -0.92 -47.04 6.18
CA THR A 560 -1.12 -46.61 7.57
C THR A 560 -2.16 -47.44 8.31
N ASN A 561 -2.09 -47.44 9.65
CA ASN A 561 -2.88 -48.32 10.52
C ASN A 561 -3.80 -47.58 11.51
N SER A 562 -3.56 -46.31 11.81
CA SER A 562 -4.40 -45.47 12.67
C SER A 562 -4.61 -44.10 12.02
N ARG A 563 -5.79 -43.86 11.46
CA ARG A 563 -6.05 -42.73 10.56
C ARG A 563 -7.04 -41.76 11.19
N LEU A 564 -6.65 -40.51 11.32
CA LEU A 564 -7.54 -39.42 11.75
C LEU A 564 -7.96 -38.60 10.52
N ILE A 565 -9.26 -38.48 10.28
CA ILE A 565 -9.85 -37.71 9.18
C ILE A 565 -10.73 -36.62 9.78
N LEU A 566 -10.36 -35.37 9.57
CA LEU A 566 -11.03 -34.17 10.07
C LEU A 566 -11.58 -33.38 8.88
N LEU A 567 -12.87 -33.13 8.88
CA LEU A 567 -13.54 -32.45 7.79
C LEU A 567 -14.35 -31.29 8.36
N ASP A 568 -14.10 -30.08 7.87
CA ASP A 568 -15.09 -29.02 8.02
C ASP A 568 -16.35 -29.34 7.20
N TYR A 569 -17.47 -28.73 7.58
CA TYR A 569 -18.75 -28.94 6.92
C TYR A 569 -19.03 -27.93 5.80
N ASP A 570 -19.10 -26.64 6.13
CA ASP A 570 -19.60 -25.58 5.24
C ASP A 570 -18.49 -25.09 4.32
N GLY A 571 -18.71 -25.09 3.01
CA GLY A 571 -17.66 -24.79 2.02
C GLY A 571 -16.72 -25.97 1.74
N THR A 572 -16.62 -26.93 2.65
CA THR A 572 -15.76 -28.12 2.51
C THR A 572 -16.49 -29.36 1.98
N VAL A 573 -17.37 -29.97 2.78
CA VAL A 573 -18.17 -31.14 2.36
C VAL A 573 -19.51 -30.72 1.75
N MET A 574 -20.01 -29.54 2.13
CA MET A 574 -21.22 -28.94 1.60
C MET A 574 -20.90 -27.59 0.97
N SER A 575 -21.25 -27.39 -0.30
CA SER A 575 -21.01 -26.11 -0.99
C SER A 575 -21.65 -24.91 -0.25
N GLN A 576 -20.85 -23.86 -0.07
CA GLN A 576 -21.28 -22.63 0.60
C GLN A 576 -22.41 -21.93 -0.17
N ALA A 577 -22.49 -22.11 -1.49
CA ALA A 577 -23.52 -21.50 -2.34
C ALA A 577 -24.90 -22.19 -2.26
N SER A 578 -24.99 -23.37 -1.64
CA SER A 578 -26.27 -24.08 -1.51
C SER A 578 -27.17 -23.41 -0.47
N VAL A 579 -28.44 -23.19 -0.83
CA VAL A 579 -29.49 -22.69 0.08
C VAL A 579 -29.89 -23.79 1.05
N ASP A 580 -30.04 -25.02 0.56
CA ASP A 580 -30.22 -26.18 1.41
C ASP A 580 -28.85 -26.63 1.95
N LYS A 581 -28.72 -26.62 3.28
CA LYS A 581 -27.50 -26.98 3.99
C LYS A 581 -27.52 -28.42 4.47
N THR A 582 -28.50 -29.24 4.09
CA THR A 582 -28.53 -30.66 4.43
C THR A 582 -27.52 -31.47 3.60
N PRO A 583 -26.87 -32.49 4.20
CA PRO A 583 -25.92 -33.32 3.47
C PRO A 583 -26.65 -34.21 2.45
N THR A 584 -26.07 -34.36 1.26
CA THR A 584 -26.62 -35.23 0.23
C THR A 584 -26.50 -36.70 0.61
N ALA A 585 -27.36 -37.56 0.04
CA ALA A 585 -27.30 -39.00 0.25
C ALA A 585 -25.93 -39.61 -0.14
N LEU A 586 -25.26 -39.03 -1.15
CA LEU A 586 -23.91 -39.42 -1.56
C LEU A 586 -22.89 -39.16 -0.44
N VAL A 587 -22.90 -37.96 0.14
CA VAL A 587 -22.00 -37.61 1.26
C VAL A 587 -22.21 -38.54 2.45
N ILE A 588 -23.47 -38.83 2.79
CA ILE A 588 -23.82 -39.76 3.88
C ILE A 588 -23.26 -41.17 3.59
N SER A 589 -23.40 -41.67 2.36
CA SER A 589 -22.86 -42.97 1.95
C SER A 589 -21.34 -43.01 2.12
N ILE A 590 -20.63 -42.01 1.58
CA ILE A 590 -19.15 -41.92 1.64
C ILE A 590 -18.66 -41.90 3.09
N LEU A 591 -19.28 -41.09 3.95
CA LEU A 591 -18.91 -41.01 5.37
C LEU A 591 -19.15 -42.34 6.08
N ASN A 592 -20.26 -43.03 5.79
CA ASN A 592 -20.53 -44.36 6.33
C ASN A 592 -19.49 -45.40 5.89
N ASP A 593 -19.11 -45.40 4.62
CA ASP A 593 -18.11 -46.30 4.07
C ASP A 593 -16.73 -46.07 4.72
N LEU A 594 -16.32 -44.80 4.86
CA LEU A 594 -15.09 -44.42 5.58
C LEU A 594 -15.13 -44.83 7.05
N CYS A 595 -16.24 -44.58 7.75
CA CYS A 595 -16.41 -44.98 9.15
C CYS A 595 -16.53 -46.50 9.35
N SER A 596 -16.75 -47.26 8.27
CA SER A 596 -16.86 -48.72 8.34
C SER A 596 -15.51 -49.42 8.53
N ASP A 597 -14.39 -48.76 8.19
CA ASP A 597 -13.04 -49.24 8.45
C ASP A 597 -12.62 -48.92 9.90
N PRO A 598 -12.34 -49.92 10.75
CA PRO A 598 -12.02 -49.72 12.17
C PRO A 598 -10.68 -49.00 12.41
N ARG A 599 -9.86 -48.80 11.37
CA ARG A 599 -8.62 -48.02 11.42
C ARG A 599 -8.86 -46.52 11.27
N ASN A 600 -10.05 -46.12 10.84
CA ASN A 600 -10.40 -44.72 10.64
C ASN A 600 -11.13 -44.16 11.85
N VAL A 601 -10.75 -42.93 12.20
CA VAL A 601 -11.45 -42.07 13.13
C VAL A 601 -11.85 -40.83 12.32
N VAL A 602 -13.13 -40.72 11.97
CA VAL A 602 -13.65 -39.66 11.10
C VAL A 602 -14.46 -38.66 11.93
N PHE A 603 -14.16 -37.38 11.81
CA PHE A 603 -14.85 -36.30 12.51
C PHE A 603 -15.28 -35.18 11.56
N ILE A 604 -16.52 -34.74 11.74
CA ILE A 604 -16.98 -33.43 11.25
C ILE A 604 -16.67 -32.38 12.32
N VAL A 605 -15.87 -31.37 11.97
CA VAL A 605 -15.49 -30.26 12.87
C VAL A 605 -16.09 -28.98 12.33
N SER A 606 -17.21 -28.53 12.90
CA SER A 606 -18.01 -27.44 12.33
C SER A 606 -18.32 -26.34 13.36
N GLY A 607 -18.50 -25.12 12.86
CA GLY A 607 -19.05 -24.01 13.65
C GLY A 607 -20.56 -24.09 13.87
N ARG A 608 -21.27 -25.06 13.26
CA ARG A 608 -22.72 -25.25 13.42
C ARG A 608 -23.11 -25.83 14.78
N GLY A 609 -24.36 -25.59 15.16
CA GLY A 609 -24.96 -26.11 16.39
C GLY A 609 -25.10 -27.64 16.39
N LYS A 610 -25.05 -28.23 17.58
CA LYS A 610 -25.03 -29.69 17.78
C LYS A 610 -26.32 -30.37 17.31
N ASP A 611 -27.47 -29.71 17.41
CA ASP A 611 -28.78 -30.31 17.08
C ASP A 611 -28.95 -30.50 15.58
N SER A 612 -28.62 -29.49 14.77
CA SER A 612 -28.67 -29.58 13.31
C SER A 612 -27.72 -30.68 12.80
N LEU A 613 -26.49 -30.70 13.30
CA LEU A 613 -25.51 -31.72 12.92
C LEU A 613 -25.93 -33.13 13.36
N SER A 614 -26.56 -33.27 14.53
CA SER A 614 -27.08 -34.54 15.02
C SER A 614 -28.19 -35.08 14.13
N GLN A 615 -29.10 -34.20 13.71
CA GLN A 615 -30.20 -34.56 12.83
C GLN A 615 -29.69 -34.98 11.45
N TRP A 616 -28.82 -34.16 10.85
CA TRP A 616 -28.29 -34.36 9.50
C TRP A 616 -27.45 -35.63 9.35
N PHE A 617 -26.61 -35.92 10.35
CA PHE A 617 -25.74 -37.09 10.35
C PHE A 617 -26.29 -38.25 11.20
N SER A 618 -27.59 -38.24 11.52
CA SER A 618 -28.24 -39.38 12.19
C SER A 618 -28.07 -40.73 11.49
N PRO A 619 -27.94 -40.82 10.14
CA PRO A 619 -27.66 -42.09 9.46
C PRO A 619 -26.22 -42.60 9.61
N CYS A 620 -25.30 -41.81 10.18
CA CYS A 620 -23.88 -42.17 10.33
C CYS A 620 -23.56 -42.58 11.78
N GLU A 621 -23.66 -43.88 12.09
CA GLU A 621 -23.59 -44.36 13.48
C GLU A 621 -22.23 -44.17 14.14
N LYS A 622 -21.14 -44.34 13.37
CA LYS A 622 -19.76 -44.31 13.85
C LYS A 622 -19.04 -42.97 13.62
N LEU A 623 -19.74 -41.95 13.13
CA LEU A 623 -19.16 -40.65 12.82
C LEU A 623 -19.01 -39.80 14.09
N GLY A 624 -17.80 -39.28 14.30
CA GLY A 624 -17.54 -38.27 15.32
C GLY A 624 -18.03 -36.89 14.89
N ILE A 625 -18.57 -36.11 15.83
CA ILE A 625 -19.00 -34.74 15.56
C ILE A 625 -18.44 -33.81 16.63
N SER A 626 -17.80 -32.74 16.16
CA SER A 626 -17.38 -31.60 16.96
C SER A 626 -18.15 -30.36 16.50
N ALA A 627 -19.11 -29.95 17.32
CA ALA A 627 -20.00 -28.82 17.06
C ALA A 627 -19.51 -27.54 17.75
N GLU A 628 -19.98 -26.39 17.28
CA GLU A 628 -19.67 -25.05 17.81
C GLU A 628 -18.15 -24.84 18.03
N HIS A 629 -17.37 -25.12 16.97
CA HIS A 629 -15.90 -24.97 16.96
C HIS A 629 -15.16 -25.83 18.00
N GLY A 630 -15.79 -26.87 18.56
CA GLY A 630 -15.16 -27.74 19.54
C GLY A 630 -15.69 -27.67 20.95
N TYR A 631 -16.72 -26.86 21.21
CA TYR A 631 -17.31 -26.82 22.55
C TYR A 631 -17.98 -28.16 22.89
N PHE A 632 -18.69 -28.75 21.93
CA PHE A 632 -19.33 -30.07 22.07
C PHE A 632 -18.65 -31.07 21.16
N THR A 633 -18.19 -32.19 21.71
CA THR A 633 -17.62 -33.30 20.94
C THR A 633 -18.31 -34.60 21.30
N ARG A 634 -18.71 -35.40 20.31
CA ARG A 634 -19.15 -36.79 20.50
C ARG A 634 -18.40 -37.71 19.54
N TRP A 635 -18.12 -38.93 19.98
CA TRP A 635 -17.34 -39.90 19.22
C TRP A 635 -18.18 -40.79 18.29
N THR A 636 -19.45 -41.06 18.65
CA THR A 636 -20.39 -41.84 17.84
C THR A 636 -21.80 -41.28 18.01
N ARG A 637 -22.78 -41.78 17.24
CA ARG A 637 -24.18 -41.35 17.35
C ARG A 637 -24.72 -41.49 18.78
N ASP A 638 -24.41 -42.61 19.42
CA ASP A 638 -24.97 -43.02 20.70
C ASP A 638 -24.05 -42.63 21.89
N SER A 639 -22.88 -42.06 21.63
CA SER A 639 -22.00 -41.48 22.66
C SER A 639 -22.60 -40.23 23.28
N GLN A 640 -22.36 -40.02 24.59
CA GLN A 640 -22.67 -38.75 25.24
C GLN A 640 -21.80 -37.63 24.67
N TRP A 641 -22.36 -36.42 24.64
CA TRP A 641 -21.62 -35.22 24.29
C TRP A 641 -20.63 -34.86 25.41
N GLU A 642 -19.35 -34.77 25.07
CA GLU A 642 -18.32 -34.20 25.92
C GLU A 642 -18.30 -32.69 25.74
N THR A 643 -18.37 -31.95 26.84
CA THR A 643 -18.24 -30.49 26.85
C THR A 643 -16.82 -30.06 27.21
N SER A 644 -16.36 -28.97 26.61
CA SER A 644 -15.10 -28.33 27.01
C SER A 644 -15.26 -27.69 28.40
N LEU A 645 -14.39 -28.04 29.34
CA LEU A 645 -14.48 -27.69 30.78
C LEU A 645 -14.23 -26.20 31.11
N LEU A 646 -14.10 -25.33 30.11
CA LEU A 646 -13.53 -23.98 30.29
C LEU A 646 -14.54 -22.88 30.63
N THR A 647 -15.83 -23.03 30.31
CA THR A 647 -16.85 -22.01 30.63
C THR A 647 -18.21 -22.65 30.89
N THR A 648 -18.68 -22.58 32.13
CA THR A 648 -20.01 -23.04 32.55
C THR A 648 -21.05 -21.92 32.67
N ASP A 649 -20.63 -20.65 32.55
CA ASP A 649 -21.51 -19.49 32.66
C ASP A 649 -21.62 -18.74 31.32
N PHE A 650 -22.86 -18.56 30.84
CA PHE A 650 -23.19 -17.85 29.61
C PHE A 650 -23.83 -16.48 29.88
N ASP A 651 -23.67 -15.94 31.09
CA ASP A 651 -24.20 -14.63 31.48
C ASP A 651 -23.74 -13.48 30.58
N TRP A 652 -22.56 -13.59 29.95
CA TRP A 652 -22.08 -12.66 28.94
C TRP A 652 -23.05 -12.47 27.76
N LYS A 653 -23.91 -13.48 27.46
CA LYS A 653 -24.94 -13.34 26.41
C LYS A 653 -25.95 -12.25 26.73
N LYS A 654 -26.28 -12.07 28.01
CA LYS A 654 -27.16 -10.98 28.48
C LYS A 654 -26.55 -9.59 28.25
N ILE A 655 -25.23 -9.52 28.11
CA ILE A 655 -24.49 -8.30 27.80
C ILE A 655 -24.36 -8.11 26.29
N ALA A 656 -24.06 -9.18 25.55
CA ALA A 656 -23.85 -9.15 24.10
C ALA A 656 -25.15 -8.96 23.30
N GLU A 657 -26.26 -9.55 23.74
CA GLU A 657 -27.55 -9.55 23.05
C GLU A 657 -28.10 -8.13 22.83
N PRO A 658 -28.22 -7.25 23.84
CA PRO A 658 -28.70 -5.88 23.62
C PRO A 658 -27.83 -5.07 22.66
N VAL A 659 -26.51 -5.35 22.65
CA VAL A 659 -25.58 -4.71 21.71
C VAL A 659 -25.86 -5.20 20.29
N MET A 660 -25.96 -6.51 20.07
CA MET A 660 -26.28 -7.06 18.75
C MET A 660 -27.66 -6.65 18.25
N GLU A 661 -28.66 -6.55 19.14
CA GLU A 661 -30.01 -6.09 18.81
C GLU A 661 -30.00 -4.66 18.25
N LEU A 662 -29.25 -3.74 18.89
CA LEU A 662 -29.09 -2.37 18.40
C LEU A 662 -28.56 -2.32 16.96
N TYR A 663 -27.55 -3.13 16.63
CA TYR A 663 -27.03 -3.20 15.27
C TYR A 663 -27.99 -3.91 14.31
N THR A 664 -28.79 -4.86 14.81
CA THR A 664 -29.82 -5.54 14.02
C THR A 664 -30.95 -4.59 13.63
N GLU A 665 -31.43 -3.77 14.56
CA GLU A 665 -32.47 -2.76 14.32
C GLU A 665 -32.02 -1.66 13.35
N THR A 666 -30.72 -1.31 13.39
CA THR A 666 -30.16 -0.24 12.56
C THR A 666 -29.62 -0.74 11.21
N THR A 667 -29.61 -2.05 10.97
CA THR A 667 -29.06 -2.66 9.74
C THR A 667 -30.08 -3.56 9.08
N ASP A 668 -30.77 -3.03 8.06
CA ASP A 668 -31.75 -3.81 7.29
C ASP A 668 -31.10 -5.07 6.66
N GLY A 669 -31.82 -6.19 6.65
CA GLY A 669 -31.33 -7.48 6.18
C GLY A 669 -30.38 -8.22 7.13
N SER A 670 -30.13 -7.70 8.34
CA SER A 670 -29.34 -8.41 9.37
C SER A 670 -30.22 -9.15 10.36
N PHE A 671 -29.67 -10.19 11.00
CA PHE A 671 -30.36 -10.96 12.04
C PHE A 671 -29.40 -11.64 13.01
N ILE A 672 -29.89 -12.03 14.19
CA ILE A 672 -29.12 -12.74 15.20
C ILE A 672 -29.48 -14.23 15.17
N GLU A 673 -28.46 -15.09 15.13
CA GLU A 673 -28.57 -16.53 15.35
C GLU A 673 -28.09 -16.84 16.78
N HIS A 674 -28.98 -17.41 17.58
CA HIS A 674 -28.66 -17.87 18.93
C HIS A 674 -28.22 -19.33 18.89
N LYS A 675 -26.95 -19.57 19.25
CA LYS A 675 -26.42 -20.93 19.47
C LYS A 675 -26.38 -21.23 20.96
N GLU A 676 -26.08 -22.46 21.37
CA GLU A 676 -26.05 -22.81 22.80
C GLU A 676 -24.89 -22.12 23.52
N THR A 677 -23.72 -22.04 22.88
CA THR A 677 -22.52 -21.41 23.46
C THR A 677 -22.06 -20.15 22.76
N ALA A 678 -22.63 -19.81 21.61
CA ALA A 678 -22.24 -18.63 20.84
C ALA A 678 -23.44 -17.76 20.45
N MET A 679 -23.18 -16.54 20.01
CA MET A 679 -24.14 -15.66 19.34
C MET A 679 -23.52 -15.15 18.05
N VAL A 680 -24.28 -15.21 16.96
CA VAL A 680 -23.80 -14.81 15.64
C VAL A 680 -24.73 -13.78 15.06
N TRP A 681 -24.19 -12.60 14.75
CA TRP A 681 -24.90 -11.58 14.00
C TRP A 681 -24.58 -11.73 12.51
N HIS A 682 -25.60 -11.95 11.69
CA HIS A 682 -25.50 -12.13 10.24
C HIS A 682 -25.89 -10.85 9.51
N HIS A 683 -25.14 -10.50 8.47
CA HIS A 683 -25.41 -9.32 7.64
C HIS A 683 -25.31 -9.62 6.13
N GLN A 684 -25.46 -10.89 5.75
CA GLN A 684 -25.34 -11.35 4.37
C GLN A 684 -26.39 -10.76 3.42
N ASP A 685 -27.59 -10.45 3.95
CA ASP A 685 -28.72 -9.93 3.19
C ASP A 685 -28.83 -8.39 3.31
N SER A 686 -27.91 -7.76 4.04
CA SER A 686 -27.78 -6.31 4.16
C SER A 686 -27.06 -5.70 2.96
N ASP A 687 -27.14 -4.36 2.80
CA ASP A 687 -26.27 -3.66 1.84
C ASP A 687 -24.80 -4.01 2.13
N PRO A 688 -24.02 -4.50 1.14
CA PRO A 688 -22.68 -5.04 1.40
C PRO A 688 -21.71 -4.04 2.04
N HIS A 689 -21.84 -2.74 1.70
CA HIS A 689 -20.94 -1.72 2.23
C HIS A 689 -21.36 -1.31 3.64
N PHE A 690 -22.65 -1.06 3.83
CA PHE A 690 -23.21 -0.68 5.13
C PHE A 690 -23.11 -1.83 6.13
N GLY A 691 -23.51 -3.05 5.75
CA GLY A 691 -23.40 -4.26 6.58
C GLY A 691 -21.96 -4.54 7.01
N THR A 692 -20.97 -4.40 6.11
CA THR A 692 -19.55 -4.56 6.46
C THR A 692 -19.06 -3.48 7.43
N CYS A 693 -19.57 -2.25 7.31
CA CYS A 693 -19.27 -1.15 8.22
C CYS A 693 -19.87 -1.40 9.61
N GLN A 694 -21.16 -1.72 9.67
CA GLN A 694 -21.88 -2.08 10.89
C GLN A 694 -21.23 -3.28 11.58
N ALA A 695 -20.81 -4.31 10.83
CA ALA A 695 -20.07 -5.46 11.36
C ALA A 695 -18.76 -5.06 12.05
N LYS A 696 -18.07 -4.03 11.53
CA LYS A 696 -16.82 -3.53 12.13
C LYS A 696 -17.09 -2.75 13.41
N GLU A 697 -18.09 -1.87 13.40
CA GLU A 697 -18.48 -1.12 14.60
C GLU A 697 -19.04 -2.06 15.69
N LEU A 698 -19.83 -3.07 15.30
CA LEU A 698 -20.32 -4.10 16.19
C LEU A 698 -19.16 -4.91 16.80
N LEU A 699 -18.16 -5.30 15.99
CA LEU A 699 -16.96 -5.97 16.48
C LEU A 699 -16.26 -5.12 17.55
N ASP A 700 -15.93 -3.87 17.24
CA ASP A 700 -15.23 -2.96 18.16
C ASP A 700 -16.07 -2.70 19.43
N HIS A 701 -17.40 -2.56 19.31
CA HIS A 701 -18.30 -2.35 20.44
C HIS A 701 -18.35 -3.59 21.35
N LEU A 702 -18.53 -4.78 20.78
CA LEU A 702 -18.54 -6.03 21.53
C LEU A 702 -17.19 -6.32 22.19
N GLU A 703 -16.07 -6.09 21.51
CA GLU A 703 -14.72 -6.28 22.08
C GLU A 703 -14.50 -5.40 23.31
N ASN A 704 -15.00 -4.16 23.30
CA ASN A 704 -14.88 -3.25 24.43
C ASN A 704 -15.80 -3.65 25.60
N VAL A 705 -17.05 -4.01 25.32
CA VAL A 705 -18.04 -4.33 26.35
C VAL A 705 -17.77 -5.70 26.99
N LEU A 706 -17.25 -6.65 26.22
CA LEU A 706 -16.95 -8.01 26.68
C LEU A 706 -15.47 -8.19 27.08
N ALA A 707 -14.70 -7.11 27.22
CA ALA A 707 -13.25 -7.16 27.47
C ALA A 707 -12.86 -7.94 28.75
N ASN A 708 -13.75 -7.99 29.74
CA ASN A 708 -13.54 -8.71 31.01
C ASN A 708 -14.26 -10.06 31.07
N GLU A 709 -15.00 -10.43 30.03
CA GLU A 709 -15.72 -11.69 29.94
C GLU A 709 -14.82 -12.76 29.27
N PRO A 710 -14.97 -14.05 29.61
CA PRO A 710 -14.16 -15.13 29.05
C PRO A 710 -14.63 -15.52 27.64
N VAL A 711 -14.74 -14.54 26.75
CA VAL A 711 -15.23 -14.67 25.36
C VAL A 711 -14.32 -13.97 24.37
N VAL A 712 -14.43 -14.36 23.11
CA VAL A 712 -13.72 -13.76 21.98
C VAL A 712 -14.75 -13.38 20.94
N VAL A 713 -14.64 -12.15 20.44
CA VAL A 713 -15.42 -11.66 19.31
C VAL A 713 -14.59 -11.88 18.03
N LYS A 714 -15.17 -12.51 17.02
CA LYS A 714 -14.53 -12.74 15.73
C LYS A 714 -15.42 -12.25 14.60
N LYS A 715 -14.82 -11.56 13.64
CA LYS A 715 -15.48 -11.21 12.37
C LYS A 715 -15.22 -12.29 11.31
N GLY A 716 -16.30 -12.80 10.72
CA GLY A 716 -16.29 -13.64 9.53
C GLY A 716 -16.61 -12.84 8.27
N GLN A 717 -16.86 -13.54 7.15
CA GLN A 717 -17.09 -12.89 5.86
C GLN A 717 -18.38 -12.06 5.83
N GLN A 718 -19.46 -12.57 6.45
CA GLN A 718 -20.77 -11.90 6.53
C GLN A 718 -21.38 -12.00 7.93
N ILE A 719 -20.52 -12.20 8.94
CA ILE A 719 -20.93 -12.44 10.31
C ILE A 719 -20.01 -11.75 11.33
N VAL A 720 -20.56 -11.47 12.51
CA VAL A 720 -19.81 -11.22 13.75
C VAL A 720 -20.23 -12.27 14.78
N GLU A 721 -19.28 -13.08 15.22
CA GLU A 721 -19.52 -14.18 16.17
C GLU A 721 -18.87 -13.86 17.52
N VAL A 722 -19.65 -13.96 18.60
CA VAL A 722 -19.13 -14.01 19.98
C VAL A 722 -19.18 -15.46 20.45
N LYS A 723 -18.04 -15.95 20.93
CA LYS A 723 -17.91 -17.33 21.42
C LYS A 723 -16.97 -17.42 22.63
N PRO A 724 -17.02 -18.52 23.42
CA PRO A 724 -16.17 -18.66 24.60
C PRO A 724 -14.68 -18.69 24.24
N GLN A 725 -13.86 -18.11 25.11
CA GLN A 725 -12.42 -18.16 24.98
C GLN A 725 -11.90 -19.59 25.17
N GLY A 726 -10.86 -19.96 24.43
CA GLY A 726 -10.27 -21.31 24.50
C GLY A 726 -11.01 -22.38 23.68
N VAL A 727 -12.04 -22.01 22.92
CA VAL A 727 -12.73 -22.88 21.96
C VAL A 727 -12.28 -22.56 20.54
N SER A 728 -11.57 -23.49 19.92
CA SER A 728 -11.19 -23.39 18.50
C SER A 728 -11.11 -24.78 17.86
N LYS A 729 -11.29 -24.83 16.54
CA LYS A 729 -11.13 -26.08 15.79
C LYS A 729 -9.72 -26.67 15.98
N GLY A 730 -8.69 -25.83 16.14
CA GLY A 730 -7.34 -26.26 16.51
C GLY A 730 -7.26 -27.00 17.85
N MET A 731 -7.96 -26.54 18.89
CA MET A 731 -8.02 -27.23 20.18
C MET A 731 -8.69 -28.61 20.08
N VAL A 732 -9.69 -28.76 19.19
CA VAL A 732 -10.32 -30.06 18.89
C VAL A 732 -9.28 -31.04 18.36
N VAL A 733 -8.43 -30.60 17.42
CA VAL A 733 -7.35 -31.44 16.89
C VAL A 733 -6.44 -31.94 18.02
N GLN A 734 -5.98 -31.04 18.91
CA GLN A 734 -5.12 -31.43 20.03
C GLN A 734 -5.80 -32.44 20.95
N LYS A 735 -7.08 -32.21 21.28
CA LYS A 735 -7.86 -33.11 22.13
C LYS A 735 -8.04 -34.49 21.49
N LEU A 736 -8.39 -34.54 20.21
CA LEU A 736 -8.60 -35.80 19.48
C LEU A 736 -7.30 -36.61 19.38
N ILE A 737 -6.18 -35.97 19.01
CA ILE A 737 -4.87 -36.63 18.94
C ILE A 737 -4.49 -37.18 20.33
N SER A 738 -4.58 -36.36 21.38
CA SER A 738 -4.24 -36.76 22.76
C SER A 738 -5.12 -37.93 23.26
N THR A 739 -6.40 -37.96 22.87
CA THR A 739 -7.32 -39.04 23.25
C THR A 739 -7.03 -40.34 22.50
N MET A 740 -6.64 -40.24 21.23
CA MET A 740 -6.20 -41.39 20.45
C MET A 740 -4.88 -41.97 21.00
N GLU A 741 -3.95 -41.11 21.39
CA GLU A 741 -2.69 -41.51 22.03
C GLU A 741 -2.91 -42.23 23.36
N SER A 742 -3.76 -41.68 24.25
CA SER A 742 -4.08 -42.31 25.54
C SER A 742 -4.82 -43.65 25.39
N SER A 743 -5.54 -43.83 24.28
CA SER A 743 -6.23 -45.09 23.92
C SER A 743 -5.32 -46.12 23.21
N GLY A 744 -4.02 -45.84 23.07
CA GLY A 744 -3.05 -46.73 22.42
C GLY A 744 -3.18 -46.79 20.89
N LYS A 745 -3.86 -45.83 20.27
CA LYS A 745 -4.08 -45.74 18.82
C LYS A 745 -3.56 -44.42 18.25
N SER A 746 -2.34 -44.01 18.59
CA SER A 746 -1.72 -42.80 18.06
C SER A 746 -1.85 -42.72 16.53
N PRO A 747 -2.32 -41.59 15.97
CA PRO A 747 -2.56 -41.50 14.54
C PRO A 747 -1.23 -41.49 13.76
N ASP A 748 -1.07 -42.41 12.81
CA ASP A 748 0.07 -42.42 11.88
C ASP A 748 -0.26 -41.74 10.54
N PHE A 749 -1.53 -41.39 10.33
CA PHE A 749 -2.06 -40.62 9.19
C PHE A 749 -3.06 -39.57 9.68
N VAL A 750 -2.92 -38.33 9.20
CA VAL A 750 -3.88 -37.25 9.45
C VAL A 750 -4.29 -36.59 8.13
N LEU A 751 -5.60 -36.62 7.83
CA LEU A 751 -6.21 -35.83 6.76
C LEU A 751 -7.07 -34.74 7.41
N CYS A 752 -6.82 -33.48 7.08
CA CYS A 752 -7.64 -32.36 7.53
C CYS A 752 -8.03 -31.51 6.33
N ILE A 753 -9.32 -31.31 6.12
CA ILE A 753 -9.84 -30.50 5.01
C ILE A 753 -10.72 -29.39 5.57
N GLY A 754 -10.48 -28.15 5.15
CA GLY A 754 -11.24 -26.97 5.52
C GLY A 754 -11.21 -25.91 4.42
N ASP A 755 -12.03 -24.87 4.54
CA ASP A 755 -12.11 -23.79 3.56
C ASP A 755 -12.00 -22.40 4.22
N ASP A 756 -12.35 -22.20 5.47
CA ASP A 756 -12.46 -20.86 6.01
C ASP A 756 -11.32 -20.50 6.96
N ARG A 757 -11.35 -19.26 7.47
CA ARG A 757 -10.34 -18.75 8.41
C ARG A 757 -10.32 -19.54 9.73
N SER A 758 -11.42 -20.15 10.14
CA SER A 758 -11.48 -20.94 11.37
C SER A 758 -10.75 -22.29 11.23
N ASP A 759 -10.62 -22.79 10.00
CA ASP A 759 -9.91 -24.03 9.70
C ASP A 759 -8.39 -23.87 9.73
N GLU A 760 -7.89 -22.66 9.54
CA GLU A 760 -6.46 -22.33 9.67
C GLU A 760 -5.90 -22.71 11.05
N ASP A 761 -6.72 -22.61 12.11
CA ASP A 761 -6.37 -23.05 13.47
C ASP A 761 -6.12 -24.57 13.52
N MET A 762 -6.83 -25.37 12.70
CA MET A 762 -6.60 -26.81 12.57
C MET A 762 -5.28 -27.08 11.86
N PHE A 763 -5.05 -26.42 10.71
CA PHE A 763 -3.84 -26.62 9.91
C PHE A 763 -2.58 -26.27 10.70
N GLU A 764 -2.56 -25.11 11.36
CA GLU A 764 -1.43 -24.68 12.18
C GLU A 764 -1.17 -25.66 13.34
N THR A 765 -2.23 -26.15 13.98
CA THR A 765 -2.10 -27.11 15.08
C THR A 765 -1.53 -28.44 14.62
N ILE A 766 -2.00 -28.97 13.48
CA ILE A 766 -1.51 -30.23 12.91
C ILE A 766 -0.03 -30.10 12.58
N GLU A 767 0.38 -29.00 11.94
CA GLU A 767 1.77 -28.72 11.60
C GLU A 767 2.67 -28.59 12.85
N ARG A 768 2.21 -27.85 13.87
CA ARG A 768 2.94 -27.72 15.13
C ARG A 768 3.07 -29.05 15.87
N SER A 769 2.02 -29.88 15.87
CA SER A 769 2.03 -31.20 16.50
C SER A 769 2.95 -32.17 15.75
N ALA A 770 2.97 -32.11 14.42
CA ALA A 770 3.92 -32.85 13.60
C ALA A 770 5.38 -32.41 13.85
N ALA A 771 5.63 -31.11 14.10
CA ALA A 771 6.97 -30.56 14.33
C ALA A 771 7.50 -30.71 15.77
N LYS A 772 6.63 -30.74 16.79
CA LYS A 772 7.03 -30.75 18.22
C LYS A 772 7.47 -32.12 18.76
N LEU A 773 7.29 -33.20 18.02
CA LEU A 773 7.63 -34.55 18.49
C LEU A 773 8.98 -35.00 17.94
N SER A 774 10.00 -35.05 18.79
CA SER A 774 11.26 -35.78 18.54
C SER A 774 11.09 -37.31 18.53
N LEU A 775 9.90 -37.83 18.16
CA LEU A 775 9.57 -39.25 17.99
C LEU A 775 8.53 -39.40 16.85
N PRO A 776 8.63 -40.40 15.96
CA PRO A 776 7.97 -40.45 14.64
C PRO A 776 6.50 -40.92 14.70
N ALA A 777 5.64 -40.23 15.46
CA ALA A 777 4.27 -40.70 15.70
C ALA A 777 3.32 -40.49 14.51
N ILE A 778 3.38 -39.34 13.81
CA ILE A 778 2.55 -39.07 12.62
C ILE A 778 3.45 -39.14 11.39
N LYS A 779 3.31 -40.20 10.57
CA LYS A 779 4.16 -40.41 9.39
C LYS A 779 3.69 -39.57 8.20
N GLU A 780 2.39 -39.40 8.04
CA GLU A 780 1.78 -38.80 6.86
C GLU A 780 0.72 -37.76 7.25
N VAL A 781 0.95 -36.50 6.85
CA VAL A 781 0.07 -35.36 7.15
C VAL A 781 -0.43 -34.72 5.85
N PHE A 782 -1.74 -34.61 5.73
CA PHE A 782 -2.44 -33.99 4.60
C PHE A 782 -3.40 -32.91 5.12
N ALA A 783 -2.88 -31.71 5.41
CA ALA A 783 -3.69 -30.52 5.66
C ALA A 783 -4.03 -29.84 4.32
N CYS A 784 -5.32 -29.73 4.01
CA CYS A 784 -5.84 -29.28 2.71
C CYS A 784 -6.83 -28.12 2.87
N THR A 785 -6.60 -27.02 2.15
CA THR A 785 -7.61 -25.96 1.99
C THR A 785 -8.46 -26.17 0.72
N VAL A 786 -9.73 -25.79 0.74
CA VAL A 786 -10.60 -25.81 -0.45
C VAL A 786 -10.49 -24.49 -1.21
N GLY A 787 -10.06 -24.56 -2.46
CA GLY A 787 -9.78 -23.44 -3.35
C GLY A 787 -8.31 -23.01 -3.32
N GLN A 788 -7.86 -22.38 -4.40
CA GLN A 788 -6.50 -21.83 -4.52
C GLN A 788 -6.41 -20.47 -3.82
N LYS A 789 -6.25 -20.50 -2.49
CA LYS A 789 -6.18 -19.30 -1.65
C LYS A 789 -5.04 -19.39 -0.63
N PRO A 790 -4.58 -18.24 -0.12
CA PRO A 790 -3.61 -18.21 0.97
C PRO A 790 -4.12 -19.01 2.17
N SER A 791 -3.30 -19.95 2.64
CA SER A 791 -3.62 -20.85 3.74
C SER A 791 -2.31 -21.37 4.37
N MET A 792 -2.39 -21.76 5.64
CA MET A 792 -1.37 -22.52 6.37
C MET A 792 -1.36 -24.01 5.97
N ALA A 793 -2.40 -24.49 5.28
CA ALA A 793 -2.43 -25.83 4.71
C ALA A 793 -1.30 -26.02 3.68
N ARG A 794 -0.69 -27.21 3.63
CA ARG A 794 0.30 -27.56 2.59
C ARG A 794 -0.34 -27.95 1.27
N TYR A 795 -1.60 -28.36 1.28
CA TYR A 795 -2.29 -28.86 0.11
C TYR A 795 -3.56 -28.08 -0.21
N TYR A 796 -4.04 -28.20 -1.44
CA TYR A 796 -5.38 -27.72 -1.81
C TYR A 796 -6.15 -28.70 -2.71
N LEU A 797 -7.47 -28.53 -2.69
CA LEU A 797 -8.45 -29.10 -3.62
C LEU A 797 -9.19 -27.94 -4.29
N ASP A 798 -9.58 -28.04 -5.56
CA ASP A 798 -10.13 -26.88 -6.27
C ASP A 798 -11.52 -26.46 -5.76
N ASP A 799 -12.37 -27.42 -5.43
CA ASP A 799 -13.74 -27.19 -4.96
C ASP A 799 -14.30 -28.35 -4.12
N THR A 800 -15.52 -28.17 -3.60
CA THR A 800 -16.28 -29.18 -2.84
C THR A 800 -16.44 -30.50 -3.60
N SER A 801 -16.56 -30.48 -4.94
CA SER A 801 -16.72 -31.70 -5.73
C SER A 801 -15.43 -32.53 -5.73
N GLU A 802 -14.26 -31.88 -5.80
CA GLU A 802 -12.97 -32.55 -5.64
C GLU A 802 -12.78 -33.14 -4.24
N VAL A 803 -13.27 -32.46 -3.20
CA VAL A 803 -13.31 -33.01 -1.83
C VAL A 803 -14.13 -34.29 -1.80
N ILE A 804 -15.35 -34.27 -2.32
CA ILE A 804 -16.24 -35.45 -2.36
C ILE A 804 -15.59 -36.59 -3.16
N ASN A 805 -15.00 -36.30 -4.31
CA ASN A 805 -14.31 -37.31 -5.14
C ASN A 805 -13.12 -37.93 -4.40
N LEU A 806 -12.31 -37.13 -3.70
CA LEU A 806 -11.19 -37.63 -2.90
C LEU A 806 -11.70 -38.56 -1.79
N LEU A 807 -12.74 -38.15 -1.07
CA LEU A 807 -13.33 -38.95 0.01
C LEU A 807 -13.92 -40.26 -0.52
N GLN A 808 -14.58 -40.24 -1.69
CA GLN A 808 -15.08 -41.45 -2.36
C GLN A 808 -13.93 -42.42 -2.69
N VAL A 809 -12.83 -41.92 -3.27
CA VAL A 809 -11.67 -42.76 -3.60
C VAL A 809 -11.06 -43.41 -2.35
N LEU A 810 -11.03 -42.69 -1.23
CA LEU A 810 -10.58 -43.24 0.06
C LEU A 810 -11.58 -44.27 0.61
N ALA A 811 -12.88 -44.03 0.48
CA ALA A 811 -13.93 -44.96 0.86
C ALA A 811 -13.84 -46.28 0.05
N ASP A 812 -13.64 -46.17 -1.25
CA ASP A 812 -13.47 -47.34 -2.14
C ASP A 812 -12.21 -48.14 -1.76
N ALA A 813 -11.12 -47.46 -1.40
CA ALA A 813 -9.89 -48.10 -0.94
C ALA A 813 -10.08 -48.83 0.41
N ALA A 814 -10.96 -48.31 1.28
CA ALA A 814 -11.36 -48.98 2.51
C ALA A 814 -12.22 -50.22 2.23
N ALA A 815 -13.13 -50.16 1.26
CA ALA A 815 -14.02 -51.25 0.88
C ALA A 815 -13.29 -52.42 0.17
N HIS A 816 -12.35 -52.15 -0.74
CA HIS A 816 -11.65 -53.20 -1.51
C HIS A 816 -10.82 -54.15 -0.64
N ARG A 817 -10.34 -53.71 0.53
CA ARG A 817 -9.63 -54.59 1.49
C ARG A 817 -10.52 -55.55 2.26
N LYS A 818 -11.84 -55.30 2.38
CA LYS A 818 -12.78 -56.27 2.96
C LYS A 818 -12.89 -57.54 2.11
N SER A 819 -12.77 -57.42 0.78
CA SER A 819 -12.87 -58.59 -0.12
C SER A 819 -11.68 -59.54 0.00
N HIS A 820 -10.47 -59.05 0.28
CA HIS A 820 -9.29 -59.88 0.48
C HIS A 820 -9.29 -60.64 1.81
N TYR A 821 -9.82 -60.05 2.89
CA TYR A 821 -9.94 -60.74 4.18
C TYR A 821 -10.99 -61.87 4.16
N HIS A 822 -12.06 -61.73 3.38
CA HIS A 822 -13.03 -62.82 3.23
C HIS A 822 -12.47 -64.01 2.45
N HIS A 823 -11.57 -63.78 1.48
CA HIS A 823 -10.94 -64.86 0.73
C HIS A 823 -9.90 -65.64 1.56
N GLU A 824 -9.12 -64.99 2.42
CA GLU A 824 -8.18 -65.69 3.31
C GLU A 824 -8.89 -66.47 4.43
N SER A 825 -10.06 -66.02 4.90
CA SER A 825 -10.84 -66.77 5.90
C SER A 825 -11.56 -68.01 5.35
N GLU A 826 -11.81 -68.08 4.04
CA GLU A 826 -12.39 -69.27 3.40
C GLU A 826 -11.33 -70.33 3.06
N GLU A 827 -10.05 -69.96 2.87
CA GLU A 827 -8.96 -70.93 2.66
C GLU A 827 -8.43 -71.57 3.96
N GLU A 828 -8.69 -70.99 5.14
CA GLU A 828 -8.39 -71.64 6.43
C GLU A 828 -9.49 -72.60 6.93
N SER A 829 -10.56 -72.81 6.15
CA SER A 829 -11.66 -73.72 6.47
C SER A 829 -11.93 -74.83 5.45
N LEU A 830 -10.91 -75.21 4.66
CA LEU A 830 -10.90 -76.40 3.79
C LEU A 830 -9.73 -77.35 4.08
#